data_AF-E8U867-F1
#
_entry.id   AF-E8U867-F1
#
_cell.length_a   1.000
_cell.length_b   1.000
_cell.length_c   1.000
_cell.angle_alpha   90.00
_cell.angle_beta   90.00
_cell.angle_gamma   90.00
#
_symmetry.space_group_name_H-M   'P 1'
#
loop_
_entity.id
_entity.type
_entity.pdbx_description
1 polymer ?
#
loop_
_entity_poly.entity_id
_entity_poly.type
_entity_poly.pdbx_seq_one_letter_code
_entity_poly.pdbx_strand_id
1 'polypeptide(L)'
;MLTRQLPIGLALTLLLAACQTTTTAPIPTTVAGTTGTAAALPAGTWTFAGTPDQYAYVQLTRDERGARVNATMPGDYRLRDGDRTLTYHAEGPRTGRLNLTEVSLNARPDASGWVELYNGTGEPLNLRDYALRAPARTTNGATAPRTFALPDQTLAPGAYVLVTGRLDPNAQNGPQAVFIGDADHLPAWQDHATVQLLRGEAVQDTLQFNEGLSASSAGTVRVARVGASAVSSVARTPDALRSALGASSADQWTQTLAPSPGAPNNDALSSAAAQGLAPLATGDTDNDGIPDTYETATSGPYNGIYVYNLGARVNQRDIFLELDWMNSSSAFIQPQRAGIDKMVNAFRVAGYALHVDAGYAFSAGFSPENYNLGGGNQLGYSACISIGFASSSCGGILNYKYGTTRYSDGSTRNNFSLNRLNLFRYGVIGNSQQSNGSNGSSGVAEIAGNDFVVTMGGWSYASLTQVANQQGSTIMHEFGHTLNLRHGGFENTNNKPNYYSIMNYTYQLAGLDDTPDRVWERAKQRLGSCSALTYNDPCMTSFKMDYSYGQGGRIDEGAVNENNGINRGAAWIDWNNNGYVNTNVRADVNGDGYVSTGTYSLNDYNDWANIRATFGYVNPNDPNTDVNGAGVALPRLDVAANDTQPAITETNHE
;
A
#
# COMPACT_ATOMS: atom_id res chain seq x y z
N MET A 1 -10.71 13.21 -51.14
CA MET A 1 -10.06 11.95 -50.75
C MET A 1 -9.07 12.27 -49.64
N LEU A 2 -9.25 11.63 -48.47
CA LEU A 2 -8.31 11.26 -47.39
C LEU A 2 -7.09 12.19 -47.13
N THR A 3 -6.73 12.58 -45.89
CA THR A 3 -6.68 11.81 -44.63
C THR A 3 -6.41 12.75 -43.43
N ARG A 4 -6.78 12.29 -42.23
CA ARG A 4 -6.57 12.86 -40.87
C ARG A 4 -5.09 12.95 -40.43
N GLN A 5 -4.77 13.83 -39.46
CA GLN A 5 -4.17 13.47 -38.16
C GLN A 5 -4.20 14.63 -37.13
N LEU A 6 -4.20 14.26 -35.83
CA LEU A 6 -4.60 14.96 -34.59
C LEU A 6 -3.63 16.04 -34.05
N PRO A 7 -4.03 16.86 -33.05
CA PRO A 7 -3.08 17.57 -32.18
C PRO A 7 -2.94 16.91 -30.78
N ILE A 8 -1.68 16.74 -30.37
CA ILE A 8 -1.21 16.60 -28.98
C ILE A 8 -0.64 17.95 -28.56
N GLY A 9 -0.87 18.34 -27.31
CA GLY A 9 -0.05 19.31 -26.58
C GLY A 9 -0.80 20.56 -26.15
N LEU A 10 -1.16 20.64 -24.86
CA LEU A 10 -1.50 21.92 -24.22
C LEU A 10 -0.74 22.06 -22.90
N ALA A 11 0.41 22.73 -22.98
CA ALA A 11 0.91 23.55 -21.90
C ALA A 11 1.27 24.90 -22.53
N LEU A 12 0.55 25.96 -22.16
CA LEU A 12 0.99 27.32 -22.43
C LEU A 12 0.46 28.26 -21.35
N THR A 13 1.30 28.49 -20.36
CA THR A 13 1.26 29.63 -19.45
C THR A 13 1.52 30.89 -20.27
N LEU A 14 0.55 31.80 -20.34
CA LEU A 14 0.76 33.16 -20.83
C LEU A 14 0.41 34.14 -19.70
N LEU A 15 1.43 34.72 -19.09
CA LEU A 15 1.29 35.92 -18.26
C LEU A 15 1.00 37.11 -19.17
N LEU A 16 -0.20 37.69 -19.08
CA LEU A 16 -0.40 39.10 -19.37
C LEU A 16 -1.03 39.77 -18.14
N ALA A 17 -0.26 40.67 -17.55
CA ALA A 17 -0.72 41.59 -16.53
C ALA A 17 -1.80 42.51 -17.13
N ALA A 18 -3.00 42.47 -16.55
CA ALA A 18 -3.98 43.52 -16.68
C ALA A 18 -4.37 43.98 -15.27
N CYS A 19 -4.04 45.24 -15.00
CA CYS A 19 -4.41 45.95 -13.79
C CYS A 19 -5.93 46.22 -13.81
N GLN A 20 -6.68 45.64 -12.89
CA GLN A 20 -7.96 46.20 -12.43
C GLN A 20 -8.11 46.04 -10.92
N THR A 21 -8.14 47.20 -10.28
CA THR A 21 -8.43 47.44 -8.88
C THR A 21 -9.93 47.26 -8.59
N THR A 22 -10.29 46.21 -7.85
CA THR A 22 -11.34 46.23 -6.80
C THR A 22 -11.11 45.05 -5.86
N THR A 23 -10.42 45.29 -4.75
CA THR A 23 -10.28 44.36 -3.64
C THR A 23 -11.58 44.28 -2.84
N THR A 24 -12.56 43.55 -3.34
CA THR A 24 -13.50 42.84 -2.46
C THR A 24 -12.94 41.44 -2.29
N ALA A 25 -12.48 41.11 -1.08
CA ALA A 25 -12.05 39.75 -0.78
C ALA A 25 -13.15 38.77 -1.23
N PRO A 26 -12.83 37.72 -2.01
CA PRO A 26 -13.83 36.75 -2.41
C PRO A 26 -14.39 36.11 -1.14
N ILE A 27 -15.66 36.39 -0.84
CA ILE A 27 -16.35 35.75 0.28
C ILE A 27 -16.34 34.24 -0.02
N PRO A 28 -15.78 33.38 0.85
CA PRO A 28 -15.84 31.94 0.67
C PRO A 28 -17.29 31.54 0.51
N THR A 29 -17.62 30.97 -0.64
CA THR A 29 -18.97 30.46 -0.89
C THR A 29 -18.98 28.99 -0.50
N THR A 30 -19.91 28.57 0.35
CA THR A 30 -20.05 27.16 0.72
C THR A 30 -21.17 26.52 -0.10
N VAL A 31 -20.88 25.39 -0.72
CA VAL A 31 -21.90 24.51 -1.33
C VAL A 31 -21.97 23.26 -0.49
N ALA A 32 -23.17 22.93 0.00
CA ALA A 32 -23.39 21.68 0.71
C ALA A 32 -23.72 20.57 -0.30
N GLY A 33 -23.25 19.36 -0.02
CA GLY A 33 -23.65 18.15 -0.71
C GLY A 33 -23.52 16.94 0.20
N THR A 34 -23.89 15.78 -0.32
CA THR A 34 -23.76 14.50 0.40
C THR A 34 -22.69 13.66 -0.29
N THR A 35 -21.94 12.88 0.50
CA THR A 35 -20.94 11.98 -0.08
C THR A 35 -21.56 11.00 -1.08
N GLY A 36 -20.82 10.69 -2.14
CA GLY A 36 -21.26 9.81 -3.24
C GLY A 36 -22.30 10.43 -4.17
N THR A 37 -22.80 11.64 -3.88
CA THR A 37 -23.70 12.37 -4.78
C THR A 37 -23.01 13.57 -5.43
N ALA A 38 -23.04 13.60 -6.77
CA ALA A 38 -22.47 14.72 -7.52
C ALA A 38 -23.32 15.99 -7.35
N ALA A 39 -22.74 17.02 -6.76
CA ALA A 39 -23.35 18.35 -6.65
C ALA A 39 -22.96 19.22 -7.85
N ALA A 40 -23.92 20.00 -8.35
CA ALA A 40 -23.65 20.99 -9.38
C ALA A 40 -22.89 22.17 -8.77
N LEU A 41 -21.80 22.57 -9.42
CA LEU A 41 -21.05 23.77 -9.05
C LEU A 41 -21.62 24.99 -9.79
N PRO A 42 -21.46 26.21 -9.22
CA PRO A 42 -21.77 27.44 -9.95
C PRO A 42 -21.01 27.53 -11.28
N ALA A 43 -21.51 28.31 -12.24
CA ALA A 43 -20.85 28.47 -13.54
C ALA A 43 -19.38 28.92 -13.38
N GLY A 44 -18.46 28.12 -13.93
CA GLY A 44 -17.02 28.32 -13.79
C GLY A 44 -16.19 27.14 -14.25
N THR A 45 -14.86 27.33 -14.24
CA THR A 45 -13.84 26.29 -14.41
C THR A 45 -13.22 26.00 -13.06
N TRP A 46 -13.79 25.03 -12.35
CA TRP A 46 -13.34 24.66 -11.02
C TRP A 46 -12.19 23.66 -11.07
N THR A 47 -11.17 23.92 -10.27
CA THR A 47 -10.06 23.01 -9.96
C THR A 47 -9.98 22.80 -8.47
N PHE A 48 -9.42 21.67 -8.05
CA PHE A 48 -9.19 21.43 -6.64
C PHE A 48 -8.13 22.38 -6.07
N ALA A 49 -8.35 22.83 -4.84
CA ALA A 49 -7.46 23.70 -4.09
C ALA A 49 -7.43 23.33 -2.58
N GLY A 50 -7.83 22.11 -2.24
CA GLY A 50 -7.80 21.57 -0.89
C GLY A 50 -6.44 21.01 -0.50
N THR A 51 -6.40 20.31 0.62
CA THR A 51 -5.18 19.59 1.03
C THR A 51 -4.92 18.44 0.08
N PRO A 52 -3.66 17.99 -0.05
CA PRO A 52 -3.37 16.78 -0.81
C PRO A 52 -4.29 15.62 -0.46
N ASP A 53 -4.51 15.38 0.85
CA ASP A 53 -5.32 14.26 1.32
C ASP A 53 -6.75 14.31 0.86
N GLN A 54 -7.32 15.51 0.78
CA GLN A 54 -8.67 15.70 0.29
C GLN A 54 -8.82 15.42 -1.21
N TYR A 55 -7.73 15.38 -1.99
CA TYR A 55 -7.80 15.18 -3.44
C TYR A 55 -8.22 13.75 -3.83
N ALA A 56 -7.70 12.76 -3.10
CA ALA A 56 -8.00 11.35 -3.36
C ALA A 56 -9.50 11.04 -3.24
N TYR A 57 -10.23 11.85 -2.47
CA TYR A 57 -11.65 11.68 -2.17
C TYR A 57 -12.58 12.57 -2.99
N VAL A 58 -12.06 13.38 -3.91
CA VAL A 58 -12.88 14.32 -4.69
C VAL A 58 -12.64 14.19 -6.19
N GLN A 59 -13.73 14.15 -6.94
CA GLN A 59 -13.73 14.19 -8.39
C GLN A 59 -14.43 15.44 -8.88
N LEU A 60 -13.77 16.11 -9.81
CA LEU A 60 -14.33 17.24 -10.54
C LEU A 60 -14.59 16.79 -11.96
N THR A 61 -15.86 16.80 -12.36
CA THR A 61 -16.26 16.47 -13.72
C THR A 61 -16.90 17.66 -14.40
N ARG A 62 -16.85 17.67 -15.74
CA ARG A 62 -17.53 18.66 -16.56
C ARG A 62 -18.33 17.92 -17.62
N ASP A 63 -19.63 18.16 -17.63
CA ASP A 63 -20.57 17.62 -18.61
C ASP A 63 -21.32 18.74 -19.34
N GLU A 64 -22.26 18.38 -20.21
CA GLU A 64 -23.12 19.32 -20.94
C GLU A 64 -24.00 20.19 -20.02
N ARG A 65 -24.17 19.79 -18.75
CA ARG A 65 -24.96 20.50 -17.73
C ARG A 65 -24.09 21.38 -16.82
N GLY A 66 -22.76 21.36 -16.98
CA GLY A 66 -21.83 22.22 -16.24
C GLY A 66 -20.76 21.46 -15.45
N ALA A 67 -20.10 22.15 -14.52
CA ALA A 67 -19.12 21.54 -13.63
C ALA A 67 -19.83 20.87 -12.43
N ARG A 68 -19.32 19.71 -12.02
CA ARG A 68 -19.81 18.95 -10.86
C ARG A 68 -18.66 18.60 -9.95
N VAL A 69 -18.97 18.50 -8.66
CA VAL A 69 -18.08 17.94 -7.64
C VAL A 69 -18.75 16.71 -7.04
N ASN A 70 -17.99 15.64 -6.88
CA ASN A 70 -18.39 14.49 -6.10
C ASN A 70 -17.29 14.22 -5.08
N ALA A 71 -17.68 14.00 -3.82
CA ALA A 71 -16.73 13.62 -2.78
C ALA A 71 -17.19 12.33 -2.11
N THR A 72 -16.25 11.50 -1.72
CA THR A 72 -16.52 10.15 -1.22
C THR A 72 -16.45 10.08 0.30
N MET A 73 -15.67 10.99 0.89
CA MET A 73 -15.51 11.12 2.33
C MET A 73 -16.15 12.41 2.84
N PRO A 74 -16.72 12.41 4.06
CA PRO A 74 -17.23 13.64 4.65
C PRO A 74 -16.11 14.65 4.87
N GLY A 75 -16.37 15.93 4.61
CA GLY A 75 -15.38 16.99 4.82
C GLY A 75 -15.55 18.22 3.94
N ASP A 76 -14.68 19.19 4.17
CA ASP A 76 -14.63 20.46 3.45
C ASP A 76 -13.60 20.44 2.33
N TYR A 77 -14.04 20.35 1.08
CA TYR A 77 -13.19 20.34 -0.10
C TYR A 77 -13.09 21.73 -0.71
N ARG A 78 -11.90 22.31 -0.76
CA ARG A 78 -11.70 23.63 -1.36
C ARG A 78 -11.52 23.51 -2.86
N LEU A 79 -12.25 24.32 -3.61
CA LEU A 79 -12.22 24.45 -5.06
C LEU A 79 -11.88 25.89 -5.44
N ARG A 80 -11.23 26.08 -6.59
CA ARG A 80 -10.90 27.40 -7.13
C ARG A 80 -11.29 27.54 -8.59
N ASP A 81 -11.63 28.77 -8.97
CA ASP A 81 -11.77 29.19 -10.37
C ASP A 81 -11.25 30.62 -10.51
N GLY A 82 -10.03 30.77 -11.04
CA GLY A 82 -9.27 32.01 -10.95
C GLY A 82 -9.07 32.42 -9.48
N ASP A 83 -9.51 33.63 -9.14
CA ASP A 83 -9.45 34.16 -7.76
C ASP A 83 -10.63 33.71 -6.88
N ARG A 84 -11.65 33.04 -7.45
CA ARG A 84 -12.81 32.56 -6.70
C ARG A 84 -12.42 31.31 -5.91
N THR A 85 -12.78 31.27 -4.63
CA THR A 85 -12.64 30.08 -3.77
C THR A 85 -14.01 29.64 -3.28
N LEU A 86 -14.28 28.34 -3.38
CA LEU A 86 -15.51 27.71 -2.94
C LEU A 86 -15.17 26.53 -2.03
N THR A 87 -15.89 26.39 -0.93
CA THR A 87 -15.79 25.21 -0.05
C THR A 87 -16.98 24.31 -0.36
N TYR A 88 -16.72 23.11 -0.86
CA TYR A 88 -17.71 22.06 -0.96
C TYR A 88 -17.75 21.29 0.35
N HIS A 89 -18.81 21.44 1.13
CA HIS A 89 -19.04 20.70 2.36
C HIS A 89 -19.78 19.40 2.02
N ALA A 90 -19.05 18.28 1.97
CA ALA A 90 -19.63 16.96 1.79
C ALA A 90 -20.03 16.39 3.16
N GLU A 91 -21.32 16.31 3.44
CA GLU A 91 -21.81 15.62 4.62
C GLU A 91 -21.88 14.12 4.37
N GLY A 92 -21.51 13.33 5.38
CA GLY A 92 -21.80 11.90 5.39
C GLY A 92 -23.29 11.61 5.62
N PRO A 93 -23.79 10.41 5.27
CA PRO A 93 -25.16 10.01 5.57
C PRO A 93 -25.47 10.14 7.06
N ARG A 94 -26.55 10.84 7.41
CA ARG A 94 -27.03 10.95 8.79
C ARG A 94 -28.08 9.88 9.06
N THR A 95 -27.69 8.85 9.81
CA THR A 95 -28.58 7.73 10.20
C THR A 95 -29.10 7.88 11.62
N GLY A 96 -28.58 8.85 12.40
CA GLY A 96 -28.95 9.10 13.79
C GLY A 96 -28.35 8.10 14.79
N ARG A 97 -27.49 7.16 14.35
CA ARG A 97 -26.87 6.13 15.19
C ARG A 97 -25.46 5.76 14.71
N LEU A 98 -24.74 4.98 15.52
CA LEU A 98 -23.54 4.25 15.10
C LEU A 98 -23.98 2.99 14.35
N ASN A 99 -23.40 2.71 13.18
CA ASN A 99 -23.85 1.64 12.28
C ASN A 99 -22.70 0.68 12.02
N LEU A 100 -23.01 -0.61 11.91
CA LEU A 100 -22.14 -1.59 11.27
C LEU A 100 -22.20 -1.37 9.76
N THR A 101 -21.11 -1.09 9.06
CA THR A 101 -21.12 -0.81 7.61
C THR A 101 -20.49 -1.90 6.76
N GLU A 102 -19.57 -2.66 7.35
CA GLU A 102 -18.88 -3.75 6.70
C GLU A 102 -18.45 -4.80 7.73
N VAL A 103 -18.47 -6.08 7.36
CA VAL A 103 -18.04 -7.20 8.21
C VAL A 103 -17.24 -8.20 7.39
N SER A 104 -16.08 -8.60 7.88
CA SER A 104 -15.20 -9.56 7.18
C SER A 104 -15.76 -10.98 7.15
N LEU A 105 -15.41 -11.76 6.13
CA LEU A 105 -15.65 -13.21 6.10
C LEU A 105 -14.30 -13.91 6.06
N ASN A 106 -13.88 -14.45 7.20
CA ASN A 106 -12.56 -15.05 7.30
C ASN A 106 -12.58 -16.49 6.82
N ALA A 107 -11.75 -16.84 5.84
CA ALA A 107 -11.64 -18.22 5.38
C ALA A 107 -10.95 -19.16 6.39
N ARG A 108 -10.22 -18.63 7.39
CA ARG A 108 -9.43 -19.44 8.33
C ARG A 108 -9.98 -19.45 9.76
N PRO A 109 -9.97 -20.59 10.46
CA PRO A 109 -10.45 -20.69 11.84
C PRO A 109 -9.61 -19.92 12.88
N ASP A 110 -8.34 -19.64 12.57
CA ASP A 110 -7.38 -18.94 13.43
C ASP A 110 -7.32 -17.42 13.18
N ALA A 111 -8.02 -16.90 12.19
CA ALA A 111 -8.13 -15.46 11.96
C ALA A 111 -9.04 -14.78 13.00
N SER A 112 -8.92 -13.46 13.16
CA SER A 112 -9.90 -12.66 13.91
C SER A 112 -10.85 -11.96 12.96
N GLY A 113 -12.13 -11.87 13.32
CA GLY A 113 -13.13 -11.12 12.55
C GLY A 113 -12.95 -9.63 12.75
N TRP A 114 -13.12 -8.85 11.68
CA TRP A 114 -13.20 -7.39 11.77
C TRP A 114 -14.58 -6.88 11.34
N VAL A 115 -14.98 -5.77 11.93
CA VAL A 115 -16.17 -5.01 11.56
C VAL A 115 -15.80 -3.55 11.38
N GLU A 116 -16.46 -2.89 10.45
CA GLU A 116 -16.39 -1.45 10.28
C GLU A 116 -17.58 -0.77 10.96
N LEU A 117 -17.31 0.29 11.71
CA LEU A 117 -18.32 1.15 12.29
C LEU A 117 -18.28 2.55 11.68
N TYR A 118 -19.46 3.11 11.41
CA TYR A 118 -19.63 4.47 10.90
C TYR A 118 -20.49 5.33 11.84
N ASN A 119 -19.97 6.49 12.26
CA ASN A 119 -20.72 7.45 13.08
C ASN A 119 -21.67 8.30 12.24
N GLY A 120 -22.90 7.81 12.05
CA GLY A 120 -23.97 8.54 11.37
C GLY A 120 -24.84 9.40 12.30
N THR A 121 -24.45 9.66 13.55
CA THR A 121 -25.29 10.40 14.52
C THR A 121 -25.37 11.90 14.23
N GLY A 122 -24.38 12.45 13.51
CA GLY A 122 -24.21 13.88 13.32
C GLY A 122 -23.45 14.58 14.45
N GLU A 123 -23.11 13.88 15.53
CA GLU A 123 -22.35 14.40 16.68
C GLU A 123 -21.19 13.46 17.06
N PRO A 124 -20.13 13.96 17.72
CA PRO A 124 -19.09 13.09 18.26
C PRO A 124 -19.68 12.08 19.26
N LEU A 125 -19.25 10.82 19.20
CA LEU A 125 -19.61 9.80 20.18
C LEU A 125 -18.38 9.06 20.69
N ASN A 126 -18.49 8.43 21.86
CA ASN A 126 -17.42 7.60 22.40
C ASN A 126 -17.75 6.12 22.27
N LEU A 127 -16.79 5.33 21.78
CA LEU A 127 -16.96 3.89 21.61
C LEU A 127 -17.10 3.16 22.95
N ARG A 128 -16.59 3.70 24.07
CA ARG A 128 -16.72 3.08 25.41
C ARG A 128 -18.17 2.80 25.83
N ASP A 129 -19.12 3.54 25.25
CA ASP A 129 -20.55 3.39 25.53
C ASP A 129 -21.18 2.21 24.78
N TYR A 130 -20.39 1.54 23.94
CA TYR A 130 -20.81 0.47 23.05
C TYR A 130 -20.04 -0.83 23.29
N ALA A 131 -20.62 -1.93 22.82
CA ALA A 131 -19.99 -3.23 22.81
C ALA A 131 -20.33 -4.02 21.53
N LEU A 132 -19.43 -4.89 21.11
CA LEU A 132 -19.66 -5.83 20.02
C LEU A 132 -20.02 -7.20 20.60
N ARG A 133 -21.18 -7.75 20.25
CA ARG A 133 -21.51 -9.16 20.55
C ARG A 133 -21.33 -10.00 19.29
N ALA A 134 -20.43 -10.97 19.35
CA ALA A 134 -20.12 -11.84 18.21
C ALA A 134 -19.61 -13.21 18.69
N PRO A 135 -19.56 -14.23 17.81
CA PRO A 135 -18.85 -15.47 18.11
C PRO A 135 -17.38 -15.19 18.45
N ALA A 136 -16.84 -16.00 19.36
CA ALA A 136 -15.51 -15.82 19.92
C ALA A 136 -14.70 -17.10 19.76
N ARG A 137 -13.38 -16.97 19.62
CA ARG A 137 -12.44 -18.09 19.67
C ARG A 137 -11.44 -17.93 20.80
N THR A 138 -10.95 -19.07 21.26
CA THR A 138 -9.79 -19.20 22.15
C THR A 138 -8.65 -19.89 21.40
N THR A 139 -7.50 -20.05 22.06
CA THR A 139 -6.41 -20.92 21.59
C THR A 139 -6.86 -22.38 21.40
N ASN A 140 -7.93 -22.82 22.08
CA ASN A 140 -8.46 -24.17 22.04
C ASN A 140 -9.64 -24.33 21.05
N GLY A 141 -10.01 -23.29 20.30
CA GLY A 141 -11.07 -23.31 19.31
C GLY A 141 -12.24 -22.37 19.60
N ALA A 142 -13.31 -22.50 18.83
CA ALA A 142 -14.49 -21.66 18.90
C ALA A 142 -15.26 -21.82 20.23
N THR A 143 -15.88 -20.74 20.69
CA THR A 143 -16.67 -20.67 21.92
C THR A 143 -18.02 -19.98 21.65
N ALA A 144 -18.91 -20.01 22.64
CA ALA A 144 -20.19 -19.33 22.55
C ALA A 144 -20.00 -17.81 22.30
N PRO A 145 -20.96 -17.13 21.66
CA PRO A 145 -20.89 -15.69 21.46
C PRO A 145 -20.62 -14.92 22.75
N ARG A 146 -19.72 -13.94 22.68
CA ARG A 146 -19.33 -13.08 23.80
C ARG A 146 -19.60 -11.62 23.46
N THR A 147 -19.73 -10.81 24.51
CA THR A 147 -19.79 -9.36 24.40
C THR A 147 -18.39 -8.80 24.67
N PHE A 148 -17.84 -8.07 23.70
CA PHE A 148 -16.57 -7.38 23.76
C PHE A 148 -16.83 -5.90 23.95
N ALA A 149 -16.36 -5.33 25.08
CA ALA A 149 -16.43 -3.89 25.29
C ALA A 149 -15.54 -3.18 24.25
N LEU A 150 -16.05 -2.09 23.66
CA LEU A 150 -15.22 -1.24 22.81
C LEU A 150 -14.42 -0.26 23.70
N PRO A 151 -13.22 0.16 23.26
CA PRO A 151 -12.34 0.99 24.08
C PRO A 151 -12.79 2.45 24.14
N ASP A 152 -12.18 3.22 25.04
CA ASP A 152 -12.32 4.67 25.08
C ASP A 152 -11.67 5.32 23.85
N GLN A 153 -12.49 5.54 22.83
CA GLN A 153 -12.10 6.18 21.59
C GLN A 153 -13.25 7.08 21.13
N THR A 154 -12.95 8.36 20.90
CA THR A 154 -13.94 9.30 20.37
C THR A 154 -13.93 9.25 18.85
N LEU A 155 -15.12 9.09 18.26
CA LEU A 155 -15.32 9.04 16.82
C LEU A 155 -16.08 10.29 16.38
N ALA A 156 -15.49 11.06 15.47
CA ALA A 156 -16.10 12.26 14.92
C ALA A 156 -17.37 11.93 14.08
N PRO A 157 -18.31 12.87 13.89
CA PRO A 157 -19.40 12.68 12.94
C PRO A 157 -18.87 12.32 11.55
N GLY A 158 -19.47 11.33 10.90
CA GLY A 158 -19.06 10.90 9.57
C GLY A 158 -17.75 10.08 9.51
N ALA A 159 -17.10 9.82 10.64
CA ALA A 159 -15.88 9.03 10.67
C ALA A 159 -16.18 7.53 10.72
N TYR A 160 -15.25 6.78 10.13
CA TYR A 160 -15.20 5.32 10.13
C TYR A 160 -14.14 4.84 11.11
N VAL A 161 -14.34 3.66 11.70
CA VAL A 161 -13.34 2.98 12.53
C VAL A 161 -13.42 1.48 12.31
N LEU A 162 -12.27 0.84 12.21
CA LEU A 162 -12.14 -0.60 12.15
C LEU A 162 -12.10 -1.18 13.57
N VAL A 163 -12.91 -2.21 13.83
CA VAL A 163 -12.90 -2.96 15.10
C VAL A 163 -12.47 -4.39 14.79
N THR A 164 -11.31 -4.79 15.29
CA THR A 164 -10.71 -6.12 15.04
C THR A 164 -10.21 -6.75 16.33
N GLY A 165 -9.95 -8.05 16.33
CA GLY A 165 -9.37 -8.72 17.49
C GLY A 165 -7.91 -8.33 17.74
N ARG A 166 -7.53 -8.25 19.01
CA ARG A 166 -6.17 -7.98 19.47
C ARG A 166 -5.28 -9.22 19.33
N LEU A 167 -4.85 -9.50 18.10
CA LEU A 167 -3.93 -10.59 17.79
C LEU A 167 -2.53 -10.33 18.34
N ASP A 168 -2.03 -9.10 18.18
CA ASP A 168 -0.78 -8.66 18.79
C ASP A 168 -1.07 -7.98 20.13
N PRO A 169 -0.45 -8.43 21.25
CA PRO A 169 -0.63 -7.79 22.56
C PRO A 169 -0.18 -6.32 22.60
N ASN A 170 0.73 -5.92 21.71
CA ASN A 170 1.25 -4.55 21.60
C ASN A 170 0.36 -3.65 20.73
N ALA A 171 -0.67 -4.19 20.05
CA ALA A 171 -1.56 -3.40 19.21
C ALA A 171 -2.21 -2.26 20.02
N GLN A 172 -2.10 -1.02 19.54
CA GLN A 172 -2.65 0.14 20.25
C GLN A 172 -3.93 0.62 19.57
N ASN A 173 -4.93 0.96 20.37
CA ASN A 173 -6.14 1.59 19.84
C ASN A 173 -5.79 2.99 19.32
N GLY A 174 -6.35 3.33 18.17
CA GLY A 174 -6.16 4.61 17.52
C GLY A 174 -7.47 5.15 16.94
N PRO A 175 -7.40 6.32 16.26
CA PRO A 175 -8.56 6.95 15.67
C PRO A 175 -9.15 6.15 14.49
N GLN A 176 -8.36 5.28 13.87
CA GLN A 176 -8.76 4.52 12.68
C GLN A 176 -9.01 3.04 12.96
N ALA A 177 -8.32 2.45 13.92
CA ALA A 177 -8.49 1.04 14.29
C ALA A 177 -8.49 0.87 15.79
N VAL A 178 -9.38 0.01 16.28
CA VAL A 178 -9.44 -0.42 17.68
C VAL A 178 -9.38 -1.93 17.78
N PHE A 179 -8.59 -2.41 18.73
CA PHE A 179 -8.26 -3.81 18.93
C PHE A 179 -8.94 -4.32 20.20
N ILE A 180 -9.89 -5.22 20.05
CA ILE A 180 -10.76 -5.76 21.11
C ILE A 180 -10.46 -7.22 21.43
N GLY A 181 -11.01 -7.71 22.53
CA GLY A 181 -10.72 -9.05 23.02
C GLY A 181 -9.50 -9.10 23.93
N ASP A 182 -9.25 -10.28 24.46
CA ASP A 182 -8.16 -10.58 25.38
C ASP A 182 -7.31 -11.75 24.86
N ALA A 183 -6.27 -12.13 25.61
CA ALA A 183 -5.37 -13.21 25.22
C ALA A 183 -6.09 -14.56 25.01
N ASP A 184 -7.25 -14.75 25.65
CA ASP A 184 -8.01 -15.98 25.62
C ASP A 184 -9.21 -15.90 24.68
N HIS A 185 -9.73 -14.71 24.37
CA HIS A 185 -10.97 -14.55 23.61
C HIS A 185 -10.88 -13.44 22.57
N LEU A 186 -10.96 -13.84 21.31
CA LEU A 186 -10.97 -12.94 20.16
C LEU A 186 -12.27 -13.09 19.37
N PRO A 187 -12.81 -12.01 18.79
CA PRO A 187 -13.92 -12.10 17.84
C PRO A 187 -13.49 -12.96 16.65
N ALA A 188 -14.32 -13.94 16.29
CA ALA A 188 -14.00 -14.85 15.19
C ALA A 188 -15.26 -15.43 14.56
N TRP A 189 -15.29 -15.42 13.24
CA TRP A 189 -16.33 -16.04 12.41
C TRP A 189 -15.74 -16.34 11.04
N GLN A 190 -16.41 -17.21 10.29
CA GLN A 190 -16.02 -17.54 8.92
C GLN A 190 -17.07 -17.05 7.93
N ASP A 191 -17.87 -17.96 7.39
CA ASP A 191 -18.95 -17.73 6.44
C ASP A 191 -20.33 -17.55 7.10
N HIS A 192 -20.39 -17.66 8.43
CA HIS A 192 -21.61 -17.46 9.21
C HIS A 192 -21.34 -16.78 10.56
N ALA A 193 -22.19 -15.81 10.91
CA ALA A 193 -22.23 -15.24 12.26
C ALA A 193 -23.52 -14.45 12.50
N THR A 194 -23.77 -14.19 13.78
CA THR A 194 -24.58 -13.04 14.23
C THR A 194 -23.67 -12.06 14.92
N VAL A 195 -23.56 -10.85 14.37
CA VAL A 195 -22.77 -9.74 14.90
C VAL A 195 -23.73 -8.64 15.32
N GLN A 196 -23.65 -8.21 16.58
CA GLN A 196 -24.52 -7.18 17.13
C GLN A 196 -23.72 -6.03 17.72
N LEU A 197 -24.12 -4.80 17.39
CA LEU A 197 -23.66 -3.61 18.08
C LEU A 197 -24.62 -3.29 19.23
N LEU A 198 -24.09 -3.15 20.44
CA LEU A 198 -24.85 -2.90 21.66
C LEU A 198 -24.51 -1.52 22.22
N ARG A 199 -25.48 -0.89 22.89
CA ARG A 199 -25.27 0.23 23.81
C ARG A 199 -25.94 -0.15 25.13
N GLY A 200 -25.15 -0.40 26.17
CA GLY A 200 -25.63 -1.17 27.32
C GLY A 200 -26.14 -2.54 26.89
N GLU A 201 -27.36 -2.91 27.28
CA GLU A 201 -28.01 -4.17 26.84
C GLU A 201 -28.82 -4.03 25.55
N ALA A 202 -29.04 -2.80 25.07
CA ALA A 202 -29.88 -2.53 23.91
C ALA A 202 -29.11 -2.75 22.60
N VAL A 203 -29.66 -3.60 21.74
CA VAL A 203 -29.16 -3.83 20.37
C VAL A 203 -29.41 -2.59 19.52
N GLN A 204 -28.34 -1.96 19.06
CA GLN A 204 -28.36 -0.79 18.18
C GLN A 204 -28.41 -1.19 16.71
N ASP A 205 -27.72 -2.27 16.39
CA ASP A 205 -27.59 -2.78 15.03
C ASP A 205 -27.28 -4.29 15.07
N THR A 206 -27.67 -5.02 14.03
CA THR A 206 -27.40 -6.46 13.92
C THR A 206 -27.22 -6.86 12.47
N LEU A 207 -26.12 -7.56 12.22
CA LEU A 207 -25.88 -8.29 10.99
C LEU A 207 -25.91 -9.79 11.29
N GLN A 208 -26.70 -10.53 10.51
CA GLN A 208 -26.63 -11.99 10.49
C GLN A 208 -26.34 -12.47 9.07
N PHE A 209 -25.35 -13.34 8.92
CA PHE A 209 -24.98 -13.97 7.64
C PHE A 209 -24.80 -15.49 7.82
N ASN A 210 -25.26 -16.26 6.84
CA ASN A 210 -25.10 -17.73 6.72
C ASN A 210 -25.54 -18.18 5.31
N GLU A 211 -25.14 -19.36 4.86
CA GLU A 211 -25.74 -20.02 3.69
C GLU A 211 -27.24 -20.27 3.94
N GLY A 212 -28.11 -19.69 3.10
CA GLY A 212 -29.55 -20.03 3.06
C GLY A 212 -30.49 -19.16 3.89
N LEU A 213 -30.05 -18.01 4.42
CA LEU A 213 -30.97 -17.03 5.02
C LEU A 213 -31.84 -16.38 3.93
N SER A 214 -33.05 -15.94 4.26
CA SER A 214 -33.86 -15.06 3.40
C SER A 214 -33.84 -13.64 3.98
N ALA A 215 -33.73 -12.61 3.13
CA ALA A 215 -33.88 -11.23 3.56
C ALA A 215 -35.28 -11.06 4.15
N SER A 216 -35.40 -10.72 5.44
CA SER A 216 -36.70 -10.47 6.07
C SER A 216 -36.81 -9.05 6.59
N SER A 217 -38.02 -8.51 6.48
CA SER A 217 -38.46 -7.19 6.89
C SER A 217 -38.33 -6.89 8.39
N ALA A 218 -38.01 -5.63 8.67
CA ALA A 218 -38.08 -4.90 9.95
C ALA A 218 -37.20 -5.42 11.12
N GLY A 219 -36.11 -4.68 11.38
CA GLY A 219 -35.38 -4.68 12.67
C GLY A 219 -34.17 -5.61 12.78
N THR A 220 -34.01 -6.59 11.90
CA THR A 220 -32.81 -7.44 11.81
C THR A 220 -32.43 -7.62 10.35
N VAL A 221 -31.21 -7.22 9.99
CA VAL A 221 -30.72 -7.35 8.62
C VAL A 221 -30.03 -8.69 8.43
N ARG A 222 -30.52 -9.49 7.47
CA ARG A 222 -30.07 -10.87 7.20
C ARG A 222 -29.54 -10.99 5.78
N VAL A 223 -28.34 -11.55 5.61
CA VAL A 223 -27.69 -11.75 4.30
C VAL A 223 -27.76 -13.21 3.89
N ALA A 224 -28.34 -13.44 2.71
CA ALA A 224 -28.86 -14.71 2.24
C ALA A 224 -27.82 -15.67 1.60
N ARG A 225 -26.69 -15.13 1.14
CA ARG A 225 -25.66 -15.90 0.44
C ARG A 225 -24.29 -15.35 0.75
N VAL A 226 -23.47 -16.19 1.36
CA VAL A 226 -22.04 -16.00 1.55
C VAL A 226 -21.38 -17.34 1.24
N GLY A 227 -20.64 -17.42 0.14
CA GLY A 227 -19.80 -18.59 -0.15
C GLY A 227 -18.46 -18.47 0.59
N ALA A 228 -18.14 -19.43 1.48
CA ALA A 228 -16.89 -19.45 2.27
C ALA A 228 -15.61 -19.51 1.43
N SER A 229 -15.74 -19.99 0.19
CA SER A 229 -14.65 -20.26 -0.73
C SER A 229 -14.26 -19.05 -1.57
N ALA A 230 -14.65 -17.82 -1.21
CA ALA A 230 -14.21 -16.55 -1.78
C ALA A 230 -14.08 -15.53 -0.65
N VAL A 231 -12.84 -15.17 -0.25
CA VAL A 231 -12.65 -14.17 0.82
C VAL A 231 -13.37 -12.90 0.38
N SER A 232 -14.35 -12.52 1.18
CA SER A 232 -15.29 -11.45 0.89
C SER A 232 -15.63 -10.77 2.19
N SER A 233 -16.00 -9.51 2.15
CA SER A 233 -16.74 -8.89 3.23
C SER A 233 -18.22 -8.90 2.88
N VAL A 234 -19.06 -8.72 3.89
CA VAL A 234 -20.47 -8.37 3.71
C VAL A 234 -20.56 -6.90 3.99
N ALA A 235 -21.02 -6.13 3.00
CA ALA A 235 -20.98 -4.67 3.03
C ALA A 235 -22.38 -4.09 2.81
N ARG A 236 -22.73 -3.00 3.52
CA ARG A 236 -24.00 -2.29 3.28
C ARG A 236 -24.00 -1.66 1.90
N THR A 237 -25.02 -1.92 1.09
CA THR A 237 -25.16 -1.29 -0.23
C THR A 237 -25.28 0.24 -0.09
N PRO A 238 -24.52 1.02 -0.89
CA PRO A 238 -24.64 2.47 -0.93
C PRO A 238 -26.03 2.96 -1.36
N ASP A 239 -26.42 4.15 -0.92
CA ASP A 239 -27.75 4.75 -1.19
C ASP A 239 -28.06 4.95 -2.68
N ALA A 240 -27.05 5.09 -3.54
CA ALA A 240 -27.24 5.24 -4.99
C ALA A 240 -27.93 4.00 -5.63
N LEU A 241 -27.58 2.79 -5.18
CA LEU A 241 -28.18 1.54 -5.67
C LEU A 241 -29.62 1.34 -5.15
N ARG A 242 -29.94 1.90 -3.97
CA ARG A 242 -31.31 1.85 -3.40
C ARG A 242 -32.33 2.56 -4.30
N SER A 243 -31.91 3.66 -4.93
CA SER A 243 -32.77 4.45 -5.82
C SER A 243 -32.99 3.77 -7.18
N ALA A 244 -31.99 3.06 -7.72
CA ALA A 244 -32.08 2.33 -8.98
C ALA A 244 -32.87 1.00 -8.87
N LEU A 245 -32.85 0.35 -7.70
CA LEU A 245 -33.52 -0.94 -7.47
C LEU A 245 -34.99 -0.83 -7.05
N GLY A 246 -35.54 0.39 -6.90
CA GLY A 246 -36.95 0.59 -6.53
C GLY A 246 -37.35 -0.05 -5.19
N ALA A 247 -36.38 -0.33 -4.31
CA ALA A 247 -36.59 -1.12 -3.11
C ALA A 247 -37.07 -0.25 -1.94
N SER A 248 -38.23 -0.61 -1.38
CA SER A 248 -38.89 0.09 -0.26
C SER A 248 -38.49 -0.40 1.14
N SER A 249 -37.43 -1.19 1.29
CA SER A 249 -36.97 -1.73 2.59
C SER A 249 -35.55 -1.31 2.93
N ALA A 250 -35.37 -0.82 4.16
CA ALA A 250 -34.09 -0.42 4.76
C ALA A 250 -33.02 -1.52 4.72
N ASP A 251 -31.75 -1.12 4.57
CA ASP A 251 -30.54 -1.91 4.77
C ASP A 251 -30.38 -3.17 3.90
N GLN A 252 -30.06 -3.01 2.61
CA GLN A 252 -29.56 -4.12 1.79
C GLN A 252 -28.05 -4.28 2.03
N TRP A 253 -27.60 -5.51 2.29
CA TRP A 253 -26.19 -5.87 2.37
C TRP A 253 -25.84 -6.85 1.26
N THR A 254 -24.65 -6.70 0.70
CA THR A 254 -24.14 -7.53 -0.39
C THR A 254 -22.77 -8.07 -0.03
N GLN A 255 -22.51 -9.32 -0.40
CA GLN A 255 -21.16 -9.87 -0.39
C GLN A 255 -20.32 -9.11 -1.43
N THR A 256 -19.13 -8.64 -1.05
CA THR A 256 -18.17 -8.01 -1.96
C THR A 256 -16.82 -8.71 -1.86
N LEU A 257 -16.14 -8.86 -3.00
CA LEU A 257 -14.77 -9.36 -3.07
C LEU A 257 -13.72 -8.24 -2.96
N ALA A 258 -14.18 -6.99 -2.97
CA ALA A 258 -13.36 -5.80 -2.80
C ALA A 258 -13.82 -5.05 -1.54
N PRO A 259 -13.32 -5.45 -0.36
CA PRO A 259 -13.59 -4.71 0.87
C PRO A 259 -13.05 -3.29 0.77
N SER A 260 -13.76 -2.34 1.36
CA SER A 260 -13.50 -0.91 1.19
C SER A 260 -13.50 -0.18 2.53
N PRO A 261 -12.64 -0.59 3.48
CA PRO A 261 -12.63 -0.01 4.82
C PRO A 261 -12.30 1.48 4.76
N GLY A 262 -12.90 2.26 5.64
CA GLY A 262 -12.73 3.70 5.75
C GLY A 262 -13.45 4.52 4.68
N ALA A 263 -14.38 3.94 3.91
CA ALA A 263 -15.07 4.63 2.82
C ALA A 263 -16.47 4.04 2.56
N PRO A 264 -17.34 4.74 1.78
CA PRO A 264 -18.52 4.11 1.22
C PRO A 264 -18.16 2.86 0.41
N ASN A 265 -19.00 1.84 0.51
CA ASN A 265 -18.74 0.56 -0.12
C ASN A 265 -18.70 0.64 -1.65
N ASN A 266 -17.79 -0.11 -2.27
CA ASN A 266 -17.74 -0.24 -3.72
C ASN A 266 -19.05 -0.81 -4.28
N ASP A 267 -19.34 -0.53 -5.54
CA ASP A 267 -20.44 -1.19 -6.24
C ASP A 267 -20.21 -2.71 -6.27
N ALA A 268 -21.28 -3.48 -6.07
CA ALA A 268 -21.20 -4.94 -6.03
C ALA A 268 -20.66 -5.49 -7.36
N LEU A 269 -19.44 -6.03 -7.32
CA LEU A 269 -18.87 -6.77 -8.45
C LEU A 269 -19.74 -8.00 -8.72
N SER A 270 -20.11 -8.23 -9.98
CA SER A 270 -20.99 -9.36 -10.32
C SER A 270 -20.33 -10.69 -9.94
N SER A 271 -21.07 -11.56 -9.25
CA SER A 271 -20.61 -12.86 -8.71
C SER A 271 -20.17 -13.90 -9.75
N ALA A 272 -20.06 -13.53 -11.03
CA ALA A 272 -19.61 -14.40 -12.12
C ALA A 272 -18.08 -14.51 -12.21
N ALA A 273 -17.35 -13.79 -11.36
CA ALA A 273 -15.92 -13.58 -11.52
C ALA A 273 -15.17 -13.92 -10.23
N ALA A 274 -14.96 -15.22 -9.95
CA ALA A 274 -14.31 -15.64 -8.69
C ALA A 274 -13.39 -16.86 -8.83
N GLN A 275 -12.27 -16.78 -9.56
CA GLN A 275 -11.04 -17.60 -9.40
C GLN A 275 -9.76 -16.88 -9.90
N GLY A 276 -8.79 -16.60 -9.01
CA GLY A 276 -7.34 -16.57 -9.30
C GLY A 276 -6.68 -15.58 -10.20
N LEU A 277 -6.20 -14.43 -9.71
CA LEU A 277 -5.47 -13.41 -10.49
C LEU A 277 -6.13 -13.05 -11.86
N ALA A 278 -7.36 -13.54 -12.06
CA ALA A 278 -8.18 -13.63 -13.23
C ALA A 278 -9.68 -13.46 -12.92
N PRO A 279 -10.19 -13.30 -11.68
CA PRO A 279 -11.58 -12.90 -11.48
C PRO A 279 -11.80 -11.41 -11.47
N LEU A 280 -10.76 -10.60 -11.28
CA LEU A 280 -10.83 -9.24 -11.81
C LEU A 280 -10.80 -9.28 -13.35
N ALA A 281 -10.25 -10.32 -14.01
CA ALA A 281 -10.11 -10.38 -15.48
C ALA A 281 -11.41 -10.39 -16.31
N THR A 282 -12.61 -10.46 -15.71
CA THR A 282 -13.77 -9.84 -16.36
C THR A 282 -13.90 -8.39 -15.91
N GLY A 283 -12.98 -7.54 -16.34
CA GLY A 283 -13.02 -6.09 -16.11
C GLY A 283 -11.83 -5.47 -15.38
N ASP A 284 -10.68 -6.13 -15.28
CA ASP A 284 -9.34 -5.62 -14.91
C ASP A 284 -8.39 -6.26 -15.92
N THR A 285 -8.07 -5.50 -16.96
CA THR A 285 -7.42 -6.04 -18.15
C THR A 285 -5.91 -6.19 -17.96
N ASP A 286 -5.30 -5.39 -17.07
CA ASP A 286 -3.86 -5.40 -16.79
C ASP A 286 -3.47 -6.20 -15.54
N ASN A 287 -4.44 -6.64 -14.74
CA ASN A 287 -4.30 -7.48 -13.53
C ASN A 287 -3.55 -6.78 -12.40
N ASP A 288 -3.85 -5.51 -12.18
CA ASP A 288 -3.22 -4.69 -11.14
C ASP A 288 -4.02 -4.58 -9.84
N GLY A 289 -5.20 -5.20 -9.80
CA GLY A 289 -6.07 -5.22 -8.62
C GLY A 289 -7.14 -4.14 -8.60
N ILE A 290 -7.23 -3.33 -9.66
CA ILE A 290 -8.19 -2.25 -9.84
C ILE A 290 -9.08 -2.60 -11.03
N PRO A 291 -10.41 -2.68 -10.87
CA PRO A 291 -11.28 -2.89 -12.02
C PRO A 291 -11.22 -1.70 -12.99
N ASP A 292 -11.09 -1.96 -14.29
CA ASP A 292 -11.09 -1.03 -15.44
C ASP A 292 -12.20 0.03 -15.32
N THR A 293 -13.35 -0.32 -14.75
CA THR A 293 -14.48 0.59 -14.54
C THR A 293 -14.17 1.75 -13.60
N TYR A 294 -13.17 1.61 -12.73
CA TYR A 294 -12.69 2.62 -11.81
C TYR A 294 -11.52 3.45 -12.36
N GLU A 295 -10.95 3.07 -13.49
CA GLU A 295 -9.75 3.66 -14.09
C GLU A 295 -10.06 4.58 -15.28
N THR A 296 -11.23 5.21 -15.28
CA THR A 296 -11.64 6.16 -16.32
C THR A 296 -11.88 7.54 -15.75
N ALA A 297 -11.79 8.59 -16.56
CA ALA A 297 -12.00 9.97 -16.10
C ALA A 297 -13.40 10.23 -15.51
N THR A 298 -14.36 9.37 -15.81
CA THR A 298 -15.77 9.49 -15.38
C THR A 298 -16.17 8.43 -14.36
N SER A 299 -15.23 7.60 -13.90
CA SER A 299 -15.51 6.53 -12.96
C SER A 299 -15.91 7.04 -11.58
N GLY A 300 -16.63 6.19 -10.84
CA GLY A 300 -16.76 6.35 -9.40
C GLY A 300 -15.45 6.05 -8.66
N PRO A 301 -15.44 6.16 -7.34
CA PRO A 301 -14.26 5.82 -6.54
C PRO A 301 -14.12 4.32 -6.30
N TYR A 302 -12.88 3.83 -6.28
CA TYR A 302 -12.52 2.51 -5.78
C TYR A 302 -11.98 2.63 -4.35
N ASN A 303 -12.59 1.93 -3.39
CA ASN A 303 -12.31 2.08 -1.96
C ASN A 303 -12.38 3.55 -1.51
N GLY A 304 -13.36 4.30 -2.01
CA GLY A 304 -13.46 5.74 -1.74
C GLY A 304 -12.37 6.61 -2.39
N ILE A 305 -11.48 6.05 -3.21
CA ILE A 305 -10.41 6.77 -3.91
C ILE A 305 -10.73 6.90 -5.40
N TYR A 306 -10.61 8.10 -5.95
CA TYR A 306 -10.61 8.29 -7.40
C TYR A 306 -9.26 7.92 -7.99
N VAL A 307 -9.01 6.61 -8.17
CA VAL A 307 -7.71 6.07 -8.63
C VAL A 307 -7.24 6.64 -9.97
N TYR A 308 -8.16 6.96 -10.88
CA TYR A 308 -7.84 7.67 -12.12
C TYR A 308 -7.15 9.02 -11.87
N ASN A 309 -7.56 9.75 -10.83
CA ASN A 309 -6.97 11.03 -10.46
C ASN A 309 -5.56 10.88 -9.89
N LEU A 310 -5.24 9.69 -9.36
CA LEU A 310 -3.91 9.37 -8.85
C LEU A 310 -2.94 8.91 -9.94
N GLY A 311 -3.47 8.49 -11.10
CA GLY A 311 -2.68 8.09 -12.27
C GLY A 311 -3.07 6.74 -12.87
N ALA A 312 -4.01 6.00 -12.26
CA ALA A 312 -4.39 4.67 -12.72
C ALA A 312 -5.08 4.70 -14.08
N ARG A 313 -4.83 3.72 -14.95
CA ARG A 313 -5.34 3.69 -16.33
C ARG A 313 -5.58 2.25 -16.79
N VAL A 314 -6.72 2.03 -17.44
CA VAL A 314 -7.00 0.78 -18.16
C VAL A 314 -5.85 0.37 -19.09
N ASN A 315 -5.38 -0.87 -18.95
CA ASN A 315 -4.23 -1.49 -19.62
C ASN A 315 -2.85 -0.98 -19.15
N GLN A 316 -2.77 -0.44 -17.94
CA GLN A 316 -1.54 0.00 -17.29
C GLN A 316 -1.45 -0.69 -15.94
N ARG A 317 -0.42 -1.51 -15.73
CA ARG A 317 -0.24 -2.18 -14.43
C ARG A 317 0.16 -1.16 -13.36
N ASP A 318 -0.79 -0.73 -12.53
CA ASP A 318 -0.58 0.29 -11.51
C ASP A 318 -0.17 -0.32 -10.16
N ILE A 319 0.80 0.29 -9.50
CA ILE A 319 1.23 -0.09 -8.15
C ILE A 319 1.35 1.17 -7.31
N PHE A 320 0.72 1.19 -6.14
CA PHE A 320 0.70 2.34 -5.25
C PHE A 320 1.59 2.14 -4.03
N LEU A 321 2.37 3.18 -3.71
CA LEU A 321 3.26 3.25 -2.56
C LEU A 321 3.02 4.56 -1.81
N GLU A 322 2.73 4.48 -0.52
CA GLU A 322 2.82 5.61 0.40
C GLU A 322 4.12 5.52 1.18
N LEU A 323 4.94 6.57 1.11
CA LEU A 323 6.28 6.61 1.67
C LEU A 323 6.38 7.76 2.67
N ASP A 324 6.22 7.43 3.94
CA ASP A 324 6.38 8.35 5.05
C ASP A 324 7.84 8.46 5.47
N TRP A 325 8.20 9.55 6.16
CA TRP A 325 9.56 9.77 6.63
C TRP A 325 9.59 10.45 7.99
N MET A 326 10.55 10.08 8.84
CA MET A 326 10.69 10.71 10.15
C MET A 326 11.18 12.16 10.07
N ASN A 327 10.73 13.01 10.99
CA ASN A 327 11.26 14.35 11.16
C ASN A 327 12.70 14.33 11.66
N SER A 328 13.67 14.40 10.75
CA SER A 328 15.10 14.39 11.03
C SER A 328 15.87 15.27 10.05
N SER A 329 17.06 15.74 10.45
CA SER A 329 17.98 16.45 9.56
C SER A 329 18.89 15.52 8.73
N SER A 330 18.84 14.21 8.98
CA SER A 330 19.62 13.24 8.21
C SER A 330 19.18 13.18 6.76
N ALA A 331 20.13 13.30 5.84
CA ALA A 331 19.87 13.19 4.41
C ALA A 331 19.32 11.80 4.02
N PHE A 332 19.70 10.73 4.75
CA PHE A 332 19.17 9.40 4.52
C PHE A 332 17.74 9.20 5.01
N ILE A 333 17.22 10.08 5.87
CA ILE A 333 15.81 10.05 6.31
C ILE A 333 14.95 10.94 5.41
N GLN A 334 15.47 12.08 4.96
CA GLN A 334 14.76 12.95 4.04
C GLN A 334 14.58 12.25 2.67
N PRO A 335 13.35 12.18 2.11
CA PRO A 335 13.12 11.57 0.80
C PRO A 335 13.99 12.20 -0.29
N GLN A 336 14.68 11.37 -1.07
CA GLN A 336 15.57 11.80 -2.14
C GLN A 336 14.91 11.63 -3.51
N ARG A 337 14.45 12.75 -4.10
CA ARG A 337 13.79 12.75 -5.43
C ARG A 337 14.59 11.98 -6.49
N ALA A 338 15.89 12.22 -6.60
CA ALA A 338 16.71 11.59 -7.63
C ALA A 338 16.86 10.05 -7.47
N GLY A 339 16.60 9.52 -6.27
CA GLY A 339 16.51 8.07 -6.02
C GLY A 339 15.15 7.52 -6.42
N ILE A 340 14.07 8.17 -5.98
CA ILE A 340 12.69 7.80 -6.30
C ILE A 340 12.45 7.87 -7.82
N ASP A 341 12.97 8.90 -8.51
CA ASP A 341 12.90 9.01 -9.98
C ASP A 341 13.52 7.79 -10.69
N LYS A 342 14.63 7.24 -10.16
CA LYS A 342 15.26 6.04 -10.72
C LYS A 342 14.44 4.78 -10.48
N MET A 343 13.88 4.63 -9.27
CA MET A 343 12.97 3.54 -8.93
C MET A 343 11.75 3.56 -9.86
N VAL A 344 11.04 4.69 -9.95
CA VAL A 344 9.87 4.86 -10.84
C VAL A 344 10.23 4.58 -12.30
N ASN A 345 11.41 5.03 -12.73
CA ASN A 345 11.90 4.74 -14.08
C ASN A 345 12.15 3.24 -14.32
N ALA A 346 12.68 2.49 -13.35
CA ALA A 346 12.88 1.04 -13.47
C ALA A 346 11.54 0.31 -13.66
N PHE A 347 10.54 0.61 -12.84
CA PHE A 347 9.17 0.08 -12.99
C PHE A 347 8.57 0.42 -14.36
N ARG A 348 8.71 1.68 -14.79
CA ARG A 348 8.23 2.14 -16.10
C ARG A 348 8.84 1.36 -17.27
N VAL A 349 10.16 1.10 -17.23
CA VAL A 349 10.85 0.33 -18.26
C VAL A 349 10.39 -1.13 -18.27
N ALA A 350 10.06 -1.70 -17.12
CA ALA A 350 9.48 -3.04 -16.98
C ALA A 350 7.97 -3.13 -17.33
N GLY A 351 7.34 -2.00 -17.67
CA GLY A 351 5.93 -1.95 -18.06
C GLY A 351 4.96 -1.92 -16.88
N TYR A 352 5.35 -1.28 -15.78
CA TYR A 352 4.52 -0.96 -14.62
C TYR A 352 4.49 0.55 -14.40
N ALA A 353 3.38 1.07 -13.89
CA ALA A 353 3.29 2.45 -13.41
C ALA A 353 3.33 2.44 -11.88
N LEU A 354 4.44 2.90 -11.32
CA LEU A 354 4.60 3.05 -9.87
C LEU A 354 4.16 4.45 -9.46
N HIS A 355 3.11 4.53 -8.64
CA HIS A 355 2.57 5.76 -8.08
C HIS A 355 3.06 5.92 -6.65
N VAL A 356 4.02 6.83 -6.45
CA VAL A 356 4.62 7.09 -5.14
C VAL A 356 3.99 8.32 -4.50
N ASP A 357 3.68 8.22 -3.22
CA ASP A 357 3.18 9.30 -2.38
C ASP A 357 4.13 9.55 -1.20
N ALA A 358 5.04 10.49 -1.40
CA ALA A 358 5.90 11.05 -0.37
C ALA A 358 5.34 12.41 0.13
N GLY A 359 4.04 12.63 -0.02
CA GLY A 359 3.36 13.79 0.54
C GLY A 359 4.00 15.12 0.15
N TYR A 360 4.17 15.99 1.14
CA TYR A 360 4.70 17.33 0.90
C TYR A 360 6.23 17.41 0.73
N ALA A 361 6.95 16.28 0.66
CA ALA A 361 8.41 16.28 0.54
C ALA A 361 8.91 17.04 -0.71
N PHE A 362 8.18 16.97 -1.83
CA PHE A 362 8.56 17.60 -3.09
C PHE A 362 7.53 18.60 -3.65
N SER A 363 6.30 18.59 -3.16
CA SER A 363 5.25 19.54 -3.54
C SER A 363 4.32 19.80 -2.38
N ALA A 364 4.08 21.07 -2.03
CA ALA A 364 3.17 21.44 -0.95
C ALA A 364 1.70 21.05 -1.22
N GLY A 365 1.33 20.87 -2.49
CA GLY A 365 -0.01 20.47 -2.93
C GLY A 365 0.02 19.14 -3.69
N PHE A 366 -1.17 18.55 -3.89
CA PHE A 366 -1.35 17.36 -4.71
C PHE A 366 -0.67 17.52 -6.07
N SER A 367 0.18 16.56 -6.42
CA SER A 367 0.94 16.55 -7.66
C SER A 367 1.54 15.15 -7.88
N PRO A 368 0.93 14.29 -8.72
CA PRO A 368 1.46 12.96 -9.01
C PRO A 368 2.89 12.99 -9.57
N GLU A 369 3.19 13.97 -10.44
CA GLU A 369 4.54 14.21 -10.97
C GLU A 369 5.57 14.59 -9.90
N ASN A 370 5.09 15.04 -8.73
CA ASN A 370 5.90 15.40 -7.58
C ASN A 370 5.65 14.52 -6.36
N TYR A 371 5.25 13.28 -6.60
CA TYR A 371 5.07 12.25 -5.58
C TYR A 371 4.23 12.72 -4.39
N ASN A 372 3.19 13.51 -4.67
CA ASN A 372 2.22 13.90 -3.66
C ASN A 372 0.83 13.47 -4.11
N LEU A 373 0.35 12.36 -3.56
CA LEU A 373 -0.97 11.79 -3.86
C LEU A 373 -1.99 12.02 -2.74
N GLY A 374 -1.61 12.74 -1.67
CA GLY A 374 -2.52 13.06 -0.57
C GLY A 374 -2.53 12.08 0.59
N GLY A 375 -1.43 11.42 0.85
CA GLY A 375 -1.30 10.50 1.97
C GLY A 375 -0.03 10.84 2.70
N GLY A 376 1.11 10.66 2.01
CA GLY A 376 2.44 10.70 2.60
C GLY A 376 2.68 11.84 3.60
N ASN A 377 3.34 11.51 4.70
CA ASN A 377 3.48 12.36 5.87
C ASN A 377 4.92 12.40 6.39
N GLN A 378 5.28 13.54 6.97
CA GLN A 378 6.44 13.59 7.86
C GLN A 378 6.00 13.16 9.26
N LEU A 379 6.55 12.05 9.73
CA LEU A 379 6.23 11.44 11.00
C LEU A 379 7.02 12.02 12.17
N GLY A 380 6.49 11.86 13.38
CA GLY A 380 7.25 12.07 14.60
C GLY A 380 8.48 11.16 14.67
N TYR A 381 9.63 11.72 15.06
CA TYR A 381 10.89 10.99 15.14
C TYR A 381 10.85 9.87 16.19
N SER A 382 11.36 8.69 15.83
CA SER A 382 11.74 7.62 16.76
C SER A 382 13.19 7.22 16.49
N ALA A 383 13.95 6.95 17.54
CA ALA A 383 15.34 6.52 17.41
C ALA A 383 15.45 5.18 16.66
N CYS A 384 14.43 4.34 16.75
CA CYS A 384 14.35 3.11 15.98
C CYS A 384 12.92 2.75 15.56
N ILE A 385 12.82 1.89 14.56
CA ILE A 385 11.57 1.35 14.03
C ILE A 385 11.71 -0.14 13.70
N SER A 386 10.65 -0.92 13.94
CA SER A 386 10.52 -2.32 13.55
C SER A 386 9.30 -2.56 12.67
N ILE A 387 9.26 -3.70 11.98
CA ILE A 387 8.02 -4.26 11.41
C ILE A 387 7.06 -4.63 12.55
N GLY A 388 5.76 -4.46 12.31
CA GLY A 388 4.71 -4.70 13.30
C GLY A 388 4.46 -3.54 14.27
N PHE A 389 3.88 -3.85 15.43
CA PHE A 389 3.61 -2.88 16.49
C PHE A 389 4.86 -2.62 17.35
N ALA A 390 4.87 -1.45 18.00
CA ALA A 390 5.93 -0.96 18.85
C ALA A 390 6.16 -1.88 20.04
N SER A 391 7.44 -2.07 20.38
CA SER A 391 7.85 -2.71 21.62
C SER A 391 8.14 -1.66 22.70
N SER A 392 8.51 -2.11 23.90
CA SER A 392 8.99 -1.21 24.97
C SER A 392 10.28 -0.46 24.60
N SER A 393 11.00 -0.90 23.57
CA SER A 393 12.32 -0.38 23.21
C SER A 393 12.39 0.24 21.82
N CYS A 394 11.32 0.10 21.01
CA CYS A 394 11.33 0.53 19.62
C CYS A 394 9.95 0.88 19.08
N GLY A 395 9.88 1.90 18.23
CA GLY A 395 8.66 2.22 17.48
C GLY A 395 8.31 1.10 16.50
N GLY A 396 7.04 0.99 16.12
CA GLY A 396 6.58 0.02 15.13
C GLY A 396 5.89 0.71 13.97
N ILE A 397 6.10 0.21 12.75
CA ILE A 397 5.45 0.75 11.55
C ILE A 397 3.91 0.78 11.67
N LEU A 398 3.31 -0.23 12.31
CA LEU A 398 1.85 -0.28 12.48
C LEU A 398 1.32 0.79 13.45
N ASN A 399 2.11 1.25 14.42
CA ASN A 399 1.73 2.38 15.26
C ASN A 399 1.68 3.69 14.46
N TYR A 400 2.58 3.83 13.48
CA TYR A 400 2.52 4.96 12.56
C TYR A 400 1.33 4.81 11.62
N LYS A 401 1.18 3.67 10.93
CA LYS A 401 0.12 3.39 9.97
C LYS A 401 -1.29 3.66 10.52
N TYR A 402 -1.63 3.12 11.69
CA TYR A 402 -2.93 3.33 12.33
C TYR A 402 -2.99 4.59 13.23
N GLY A 403 -1.91 5.37 13.24
CA GLY A 403 -1.74 6.54 14.07
C GLY A 403 -2.06 7.86 13.37
N THR A 404 -1.84 8.95 14.10
CA THR A 404 -1.96 10.31 13.58
C THR A 404 -0.72 11.12 13.89
N THR A 405 -0.44 12.11 13.05
CA THR A 405 0.59 13.13 13.31
C THR A 405 -0.07 14.49 13.46
N ARG A 406 0.38 15.24 14.48
CA ARG A 406 0.00 16.63 14.68
C ARG A 406 1.05 17.54 14.04
N TYR A 407 0.59 18.40 13.14
CA TYR A 407 1.41 19.34 12.38
C TYR A 407 1.57 20.69 13.09
N SER A 408 2.59 21.44 12.66
CA SER A 408 2.89 22.79 13.17
C SER A 408 1.79 23.81 12.86
N ASP A 409 0.98 23.56 11.82
CA ASP A 409 -0.22 24.34 11.49
C ASP A 409 -1.40 24.07 12.46
N GLY A 410 -1.22 23.16 13.41
CA GLY A 410 -2.23 22.77 14.40
C GLY A 410 -3.18 21.66 13.93
N SER A 411 -3.10 21.21 12.67
CA SER A 411 -3.89 20.10 12.15
C SER A 411 -3.38 18.76 12.67
N THR A 412 -4.30 17.80 12.82
CA THR A 412 -3.98 16.39 13.07
C THR A 412 -4.45 15.61 11.86
N ARG A 413 -3.59 14.76 11.31
CA ARG A 413 -3.91 13.94 10.14
C ARG A 413 -3.57 12.49 10.44
N ASN A 414 -4.34 11.58 9.85
CA ASN A 414 -4.01 10.16 9.85
C ASN A 414 -2.72 9.99 9.05
N ASN A 415 -1.81 9.15 9.55
CA ASN A 415 -0.56 8.91 8.82
C ASN A 415 -0.79 8.03 7.60
N PHE A 416 -1.75 7.11 7.67
CA PHE A 416 -2.17 6.27 6.54
C PHE A 416 -3.70 6.11 6.58
N SER A 417 -4.39 6.43 5.49
CA SER A 417 -5.85 6.37 5.48
C SER A 417 -6.37 4.93 5.31
N LEU A 418 -7.38 4.50 6.09
CA LEU A 418 -7.90 3.12 6.06
C LEU A 418 -8.29 2.66 4.65
N ASN A 419 -8.81 3.57 3.86
CA ASN A 419 -9.28 3.29 2.51
C ASN A 419 -8.16 3.09 1.48
N ARG A 420 -6.91 3.25 1.92
CA ARG A 420 -5.69 2.89 1.18
C ARG A 420 -5.21 1.46 1.49
N LEU A 421 -5.75 0.78 2.51
CA LEU A 421 -5.24 -0.52 3.00
C LEU A 421 -5.16 -1.61 1.93
N ASN A 422 -6.09 -1.63 0.97
CA ASN A 422 -6.14 -2.64 -0.10
C ASN A 422 -5.44 -2.19 -1.41
N LEU A 423 -4.84 -0.99 -1.43
CA LEU A 423 -4.31 -0.39 -2.66
C LEU A 423 -2.85 0.04 -2.50
N PHE A 424 -2.51 0.68 -1.39
CA PHE A 424 -1.17 1.21 -1.13
C PHE A 424 -0.37 0.27 -0.24
N ARG A 425 0.86 0.00 -0.66
CA ARG A 425 1.90 -0.47 0.25
C ARG A 425 2.42 0.72 1.05
N TYR A 426 2.80 0.49 2.30
CA TYR A 426 3.23 1.53 3.22
C TYR A 426 4.70 1.34 3.58
N GLY A 427 5.49 2.38 3.31
CA GLY A 427 6.91 2.45 3.61
C GLY A 427 7.20 3.56 4.62
N VAL A 428 8.13 3.32 5.55
CA VAL A 428 8.65 4.40 6.42
C VAL A 428 10.17 4.51 6.29
N ILE A 429 10.66 5.70 5.92
CA ILE A 429 12.07 6.06 6.05
C ILE A 429 12.33 6.51 7.50
N GLY A 430 12.97 5.63 8.27
CA GLY A 430 13.27 5.79 9.68
C GLY A 430 14.78 5.86 9.98
N ASN A 431 15.09 5.95 11.28
CA ASN A 431 16.48 6.13 11.71
C ASN A 431 17.30 4.82 11.75
N SER A 432 16.80 3.80 12.44
CA SER A 432 17.53 2.55 12.70
C SER A 432 16.57 1.43 13.10
N GLN A 433 17.01 0.18 13.04
CA GLN A 433 16.36 -0.96 13.70
C GLN A 433 16.94 -1.27 15.09
N GLN A 434 18.09 -0.67 15.42
CA GLN A 434 18.74 -0.85 16.73
C GLN A 434 18.07 0.03 17.77
N SER A 435 17.73 -0.52 18.94
CA SER A 435 16.98 0.18 20.00
C SER A 435 17.65 1.46 20.52
N ASN A 436 18.98 1.54 20.43
CA ASN A 436 19.77 2.72 20.79
C ASN A 436 19.87 3.78 19.65
N GLY A 437 19.30 3.49 18.48
CA GLY A 437 19.39 4.33 17.28
C GLY A 437 20.73 4.28 16.55
N SER A 438 21.65 3.36 16.89
CA SER A 438 22.92 3.19 16.17
C SER A 438 22.71 2.55 14.81
N ASN A 439 23.70 2.63 13.92
CA ASN A 439 23.61 2.01 12.60
C ASN A 439 23.38 0.50 12.68
N GLY A 440 22.63 -0.02 11.71
CA GLY A 440 22.38 -1.43 11.49
C GLY A 440 21.98 -1.65 10.02
N SER A 441 21.17 -2.67 9.75
CA SER A 441 20.63 -2.95 8.42
C SER A 441 20.02 -1.72 7.73
N SER A 442 20.12 -1.70 6.40
CA SER A 442 19.60 -0.61 5.55
C SER A 442 18.07 -0.57 5.50
N GLY A 443 17.41 -1.69 5.75
CA GLY A 443 15.96 -1.80 5.81
C GLY A 443 15.50 -3.16 6.33
N VAL A 444 14.19 -3.34 6.38
CA VAL A 444 13.52 -4.63 6.58
C VAL A 444 12.11 -4.52 6.04
N ALA A 445 11.62 -5.59 5.44
CA ALA A 445 10.32 -5.64 4.79
C ALA A 445 9.59 -6.94 5.06
N GLU A 446 8.27 -6.86 4.96
CA GLU A 446 7.41 -8.02 4.85
C GLU A 446 7.58 -8.75 3.51
N ILE A 447 7.47 -10.07 3.54
CA ILE A 447 7.50 -10.89 2.33
C ILE A 447 6.08 -11.07 1.81
N ALA A 448 5.85 -10.65 0.56
CA ALA A 448 4.51 -10.62 -0.05
C ALA A 448 3.47 -9.88 0.82
N GLY A 449 3.96 -8.96 1.66
CA GLY A 449 3.15 -8.11 2.52
C GLY A 449 2.91 -6.75 1.91
N ASN A 450 2.59 -5.78 2.76
CA ASN A 450 2.34 -4.40 2.36
C ASN A 450 3.21 -3.38 3.13
N ASP A 451 3.97 -3.81 4.13
CA ASP A 451 4.75 -2.93 4.98
C ASP A 451 6.27 -3.11 4.85
N PHE A 452 7.02 -2.01 4.82
CA PHE A 452 8.48 -2.03 4.89
C PHE A 452 9.08 -0.77 5.53
N VAL A 453 10.32 -0.86 6.00
CA VAL A 453 11.06 0.28 6.54
C VAL A 453 12.45 0.39 5.95
N VAL A 454 12.93 1.63 5.78
CA VAL A 454 14.31 1.96 5.37
C VAL A 454 14.98 2.68 6.54
N THR A 455 16.13 2.19 6.99
CA THR A 455 16.73 2.53 8.30
C THR A 455 18.21 2.94 8.22
N MET A 456 18.52 3.81 7.27
CA MET A 456 19.89 4.31 7.02
C MET A 456 20.23 5.62 7.74
N GLY A 457 19.46 6.01 8.78
CA GLY A 457 19.48 7.38 9.30
C GLY A 457 20.82 7.89 9.83
N GLY A 458 21.65 7.03 10.42
CA GLY A 458 22.98 7.37 10.90
C GLY A 458 24.14 6.98 9.97
N TRP A 459 23.86 6.52 8.76
CA TRP A 459 24.90 6.06 7.82
C TRP A 459 25.74 7.22 7.29
N SER A 460 27.05 7.00 7.13
CA SER A 460 27.96 7.98 6.55
C SER A 460 27.84 8.02 5.02
N TYR A 461 28.01 9.21 4.45
CA TYR A 461 28.04 9.41 3.00
C TYR A 461 29.07 10.47 2.63
N ALA A 462 29.57 10.38 1.40
CA ALA A 462 30.51 11.33 0.82
C ALA A 462 29.85 12.39 -0.06
N SER A 463 28.63 12.14 -0.55
CA SER A 463 27.86 13.10 -1.36
C SER A 463 26.35 12.85 -1.28
N LEU A 464 25.54 13.87 -1.60
CA LEU A 464 24.09 13.70 -1.70
C LEU A 464 23.67 12.80 -2.87
N THR A 465 24.49 12.69 -3.92
CA THR A 465 24.27 11.73 -5.01
C THR A 465 24.33 10.30 -4.49
N GLN A 466 25.30 9.99 -3.62
CA GLN A 466 25.39 8.70 -2.94
C GLN A 466 24.15 8.43 -2.09
N VAL A 467 23.73 9.41 -1.28
CA VAL A 467 22.51 9.28 -0.47
C VAL A 467 21.31 8.97 -1.36
N ALA A 468 21.10 9.74 -2.42
CA ALA A 468 19.95 9.55 -3.31
C ALA A 468 19.94 8.18 -3.99
N ASN A 469 21.09 7.72 -4.50
CA ASN A 469 21.19 6.44 -5.19
C ASN A 469 21.02 5.26 -4.23
N GLN A 470 21.67 5.29 -3.06
CA GLN A 470 21.56 4.21 -2.08
C GLN A 470 20.18 4.19 -1.42
N GLN A 471 19.61 5.34 -1.06
CA GLN A 471 18.25 5.40 -0.52
C GLN A 471 17.23 4.88 -1.55
N GLY A 472 17.30 5.33 -2.81
CA GLY A 472 16.40 4.85 -3.87
C GLY A 472 16.53 3.35 -4.11
N SER A 473 17.76 2.82 -4.13
CA SER A 473 18.02 1.39 -4.30
C SER A 473 17.51 0.58 -3.12
N THR A 474 17.70 1.04 -1.88
CA THR A 474 17.17 0.38 -0.69
C THR A 474 15.66 0.45 -0.61
N ILE A 475 15.02 1.59 -0.93
CA ILE A 475 13.55 1.66 -1.02
C ILE A 475 13.05 0.62 -2.02
N MET A 476 13.67 0.53 -3.21
CA MET A 476 13.27 -0.44 -4.23
C MET A 476 13.56 -1.89 -3.80
N HIS A 477 14.64 -2.15 -3.05
CA HIS A 477 14.93 -3.48 -2.49
C HIS A 477 13.85 -3.92 -1.51
N GLU A 478 13.57 -3.10 -0.49
CA GLU A 478 12.58 -3.41 0.54
C GLU A 478 11.16 -3.52 -0.06
N PHE A 479 10.83 -2.63 -1.00
CA PHE A 479 9.60 -2.72 -1.76
C PHE A 479 9.51 -4.02 -2.57
N GLY A 480 10.63 -4.54 -3.09
CA GLY A 480 10.69 -5.81 -3.81
C GLY A 480 10.25 -6.99 -2.95
N HIS A 481 10.54 -7.00 -1.65
CA HIS A 481 10.06 -8.02 -0.73
C HIS A 481 8.53 -8.03 -0.61
N THR A 482 7.91 -6.84 -0.56
CA THR A 482 6.45 -6.70 -0.58
C THR A 482 5.81 -7.15 -1.90
N LEU A 483 6.62 -7.26 -2.97
CA LEU A 483 6.25 -7.81 -4.28
C LEU A 483 6.61 -9.29 -4.44
N ASN A 484 6.95 -9.97 -3.33
CA ASN A 484 7.32 -11.38 -3.25
C ASN A 484 8.70 -11.75 -3.82
N LEU A 485 9.61 -10.78 -3.96
CA LEU A 485 11.00 -11.05 -4.31
C LEU A 485 11.85 -11.33 -3.06
N ARG A 486 12.88 -12.14 -3.22
CA ARG A 486 13.86 -12.48 -2.18
C ARG A 486 15.27 -12.15 -2.66
N HIS A 487 16.26 -12.29 -1.77
CA HIS A 487 17.66 -11.96 -2.08
C HIS A 487 18.27 -12.77 -3.24
N GLY A 488 17.69 -13.93 -3.55
CA GLY A 488 18.02 -14.75 -4.71
C GLY A 488 16.90 -14.84 -5.75
N GLY A 489 15.92 -13.94 -5.71
CA GLY A 489 14.74 -13.95 -6.56
C GLY A 489 13.62 -14.75 -5.93
N PHE A 490 13.58 -16.06 -6.21
CA PHE A 490 12.59 -16.99 -5.63
C PHE A 490 13.05 -17.65 -4.32
N GLU A 491 14.28 -17.38 -3.88
CA GLU A 491 14.92 -18.01 -2.72
C GLU A 491 15.74 -17.00 -1.91
N ASN A 492 16.17 -17.38 -0.70
CA ASN A 492 16.97 -16.51 0.17
C ASN A 492 18.47 -16.55 -0.12
N THR A 493 18.93 -17.42 -1.05
CA THR A 493 20.35 -17.52 -1.42
C THR A 493 20.83 -16.19 -2.01
N ASN A 494 21.64 -15.47 -1.24
CA ASN A 494 22.12 -14.13 -1.56
C ASN A 494 23.49 -14.19 -2.28
N ASN A 495 23.99 -13.04 -2.75
CA ASN A 495 25.31 -12.89 -3.37
C ASN A 495 25.57 -13.77 -4.60
N LYS A 496 24.52 -14.31 -5.23
CA LYS A 496 24.62 -15.08 -6.46
C LYS A 496 25.12 -14.18 -7.60
N PRO A 497 26.32 -14.40 -8.16
CA PRO A 497 26.86 -13.47 -9.17
C PRO A 497 25.97 -13.35 -10.41
N ASN A 498 25.33 -14.45 -10.82
CA ASN A 498 24.45 -14.48 -11.99
C ASN A 498 23.04 -13.89 -11.76
N TYR A 499 22.62 -13.70 -10.51
CA TYR A 499 21.34 -13.08 -10.16
C TYR A 499 21.50 -11.55 -10.10
N TYR A 500 21.32 -10.92 -11.26
CA TYR A 500 21.63 -9.51 -11.48
C TYR A 500 20.43 -8.61 -11.18
N SER A 501 20.23 -8.39 -9.88
CA SER A 501 19.09 -7.66 -9.33
C SER A 501 19.54 -6.88 -8.12
N ILE A 502 18.96 -5.71 -7.85
CA ILE A 502 19.23 -5.00 -6.59
C ILE A 502 18.70 -5.73 -5.36
N MET A 503 17.85 -6.76 -5.52
CA MET A 503 17.48 -7.67 -4.43
C MET A 503 18.69 -8.44 -3.90
N ASN A 504 19.75 -8.56 -4.69
CA ASN A 504 21.00 -9.18 -4.29
C ASN A 504 21.92 -8.14 -3.63
N TYR A 505 22.46 -8.44 -2.45
CA TYR A 505 23.30 -7.53 -1.68
C TYR A 505 24.57 -7.11 -2.39
N THR A 506 25.09 -7.97 -3.25
CA THR A 506 26.22 -7.65 -4.12
C THR A 506 25.93 -6.38 -4.94
N TYR A 507 24.69 -6.19 -5.37
CA TYR A 507 24.30 -5.14 -6.31
C TYR A 507 23.53 -4.00 -5.68
N GLN A 508 22.81 -4.23 -4.57
CA GLN A 508 21.93 -3.24 -3.93
C GLN A 508 22.59 -1.86 -3.75
N LEU A 509 23.72 -1.79 -3.06
CA LEU A 509 24.38 -0.51 -2.77
C LEU A 509 25.44 -0.12 -3.82
N ALA A 510 25.90 -1.09 -4.61
CA ALA A 510 26.92 -0.88 -5.63
C ALA A 510 26.35 -0.43 -6.98
N GLY A 511 25.05 -0.67 -7.22
CA GLY A 511 24.38 -0.40 -8.49
C GLY A 511 24.70 -1.42 -9.58
N LEU A 512 23.90 -1.38 -10.63
CA LEU A 512 24.03 -2.21 -11.83
C LEU A 512 24.74 -1.46 -12.96
N ASP A 513 25.02 -2.17 -14.05
CA ASP A 513 25.75 -1.69 -15.22
C ASP A 513 25.42 -2.52 -16.48
N ASP A 514 25.72 -1.97 -17.65
CA ASP A 514 25.58 -2.63 -18.96
C ASP A 514 26.67 -3.69 -19.19
N THR A 515 27.74 -3.66 -18.39
CA THR A 515 28.81 -4.67 -18.39
C THR A 515 28.82 -5.43 -17.06
N PRO A 516 28.00 -6.49 -16.91
CA PRO A 516 27.75 -7.14 -15.62
C PRO A 516 29.02 -7.64 -14.91
N ASP A 517 30.00 -8.16 -15.66
CA ASP A 517 31.25 -8.70 -15.11
C ASP A 517 32.08 -7.63 -14.35
N ARG A 518 32.04 -6.36 -14.78
CA ARG A 518 32.76 -5.26 -14.09
C ARG A 518 32.12 -4.87 -12.76
N VAL A 519 30.81 -5.11 -12.62
CA VAL A 519 30.07 -4.79 -11.40
C VAL A 519 30.38 -5.77 -10.30
N TRP A 520 30.51 -7.05 -10.63
CA TRP A 520 30.91 -8.07 -9.67
C TRP A 520 32.25 -7.74 -9.01
N GLU A 521 33.27 -7.39 -9.81
CA GLU A 521 34.58 -6.99 -9.29
C GLU A 521 34.49 -5.76 -8.37
N ARG A 522 33.71 -4.74 -8.75
CA ARG A 522 33.48 -3.55 -7.90
C ARG A 522 32.78 -3.91 -6.59
N ALA A 523 31.72 -4.72 -6.67
CA ALA A 523 30.93 -5.14 -5.52
C ALA A 523 31.78 -5.94 -4.52
N LYS A 524 32.62 -6.86 -5.01
CA LYS A 524 33.55 -7.63 -4.16
C LYS A 524 34.65 -6.77 -3.56
N GLN A 525 35.15 -5.79 -4.30
CA GLN A 525 36.23 -4.90 -3.83
C GLN A 525 35.79 -3.90 -2.75
N ARG A 526 34.49 -3.82 -2.42
CA ARG A 526 33.92 -2.91 -1.40
C ARG A 526 34.52 -1.49 -1.50
N LEU A 527 34.66 -0.97 -2.73
CA LEU A 527 35.39 0.25 -3.00
C LEU A 527 34.77 1.44 -2.23
N GLY A 528 35.30 1.71 -1.04
CA GLY A 528 34.69 2.56 -0.01
C GLY A 528 34.89 4.06 -0.20
N SER A 529 35.48 4.50 -1.32
CA SER A 529 35.64 5.93 -1.63
C SER A 529 35.06 6.26 -2.99
N CYS A 530 34.18 7.27 -3.04
CA CYS A 530 33.65 7.83 -4.28
C CYS A 530 34.75 8.26 -5.28
N SER A 531 35.98 8.51 -4.82
CA SER A 531 37.10 8.90 -5.68
C SER A 531 37.66 7.75 -6.53
N ALA A 532 37.39 6.49 -6.17
CA ALA A 532 37.86 5.30 -6.87
C ALA A 532 36.82 4.74 -7.85
N LEU A 533 35.61 5.32 -7.86
CA LEU A 533 34.47 4.86 -8.63
C LEU A 533 34.29 5.75 -9.88
N THR A 534 34.06 5.14 -11.04
CA THR A 534 34.15 5.83 -12.33
C THR A 534 33.03 5.50 -13.32
N TYR A 535 32.14 4.55 -13.02
CA TYR A 535 31.09 4.13 -13.95
C TYR A 535 29.88 3.49 -13.24
N ASN A 536 28.67 4.07 -13.44
CA ASN A 536 27.38 3.63 -12.89
C ASN A 536 27.40 3.29 -11.38
N ASP A 537 28.27 3.95 -10.62
CA ASP A 537 28.49 3.71 -9.19
C ASP A 537 27.61 4.63 -8.31
N PRO A 538 27.48 4.34 -7.00
CA PRO A 538 26.57 5.08 -6.13
C PRO A 538 26.87 6.57 -6.05
N CYS A 539 28.07 7.04 -6.37
CA CYS A 539 28.43 8.44 -6.25
C CYS A 539 28.13 9.25 -7.54
N MET A 540 27.61 8.60 -8.58
CA MET A 540 27.35 9.24 -9.89
C MET A 540 25.87 9.28 -10.25
N THR A 541 25.49 10.26 -11.07
CA THR A 541 24.11 10.40 -11.54
C THR A 541 23.67 9.29 -12.49
N SER A 542 24.62 8.56 -13.08
CA SER A 542 24.37 7.45 -14.01
C SER A 542 24.09 6.11 -13.32
N PHE A 543 24.09 6.07 -11.98
CA PHE A 543 23.75 4.88 -11.19
C PHE A 543 22.49 4.18 -11.70
N LYS A 544 22.54 2.85 -11.77
CA LYS A 544 21.43 2.01 -12.23
C LYS A 544 20.94 1.12 -11.09
N MET A 545 19.63 1.07 -10.92
CA MET A 545 18.91 0.12 -10.07
C MET A 545 17.87 -0.57 -10.93
N ASP A 546 17.75 -1.87 -10.81
CA ASP A 546 16.80 -2.69 -11.58
C ASP A 546 16.63 -4.06 -10.91
N TYR A 547 15.54 -4.73 -11.22
CA TYR A 547 15.39 -6.15 -10.92
C TYR A 547 15.87 -7.02 -12.10
N SER A 548 16.07 -8.31 -11.86
CA SER A 548 16.58 -9.20 -12.89
C SER A 548 15.52 -9.58 -13.92
N TYR A 549 15.93 -9.61 -15.19
CA TYR A 549 15.17 -10.15 -16.31
C TYR A 549 15.39 -11.67 -16.55
N GLY A 550 16.07 -12.38 -15.63
CA GLY A 550 16.30 -13.84 -15.75
C GLY A 550 17.24 -14.25 -16.89
N GLN A 551 18.23 -13.42 -17.21
CA GLN A 551 19.17 -13.62 -18.32
C GLN A 551 20.47 -14.32 -17.91
N GLY A 552 20.74 -14.47 -16.62
CA GLY A 552 21.93 -15.12 -16.08
C GLY A 552 21.88 -16.64 -16.20
N GLY A 553 22.96 -17.23 -16.71
CA GLY A 553 23.11 -18.69 -16.81
C GLY A 553 23.43 -19.35 -15.47
N ARG A 554 23.01 -20.60 -15.30
CA ARG A 554 23.28 -21.44 -14.11
C ARG A 554 24.78 -21.53 -13.80
N ILE A 555 25.19 -21.28 -12.55
CA ILE A 555 26.56 -21.52 -12.06
C ILE A 555 26.60 -22.81 -11.23
N ASP A 556 27.48 -23.74 -11.63
CA ASP A 556 27.86 -24.91 -10.83
C ASP A 556 29.21 -24.62 -10.17
N GLU A 557 29.21 -24.40 -8.87
CA GLU A 557 30.41 -24.02 -8.12
C GLU A 557 31.45 -25.15 -8.06
N GLY A 558 31.04 -26.39 -8.36
CA GLY A 558 31.95 -27.53 -8.52
C GLY A 558 32.74 -27.52 -9.82
N ALA A 559 32.29 -26.77 -10.83
CA ALA A 559 32.84 -26.80 -12.18
C ALA A 559 32.64 -25.47 -12.93
N VAL A 560 33.04 -24.36 -12.31
CA VAL A 560 32.93 -23.01 -12.88
C VAL A 560 33.84 -22.89 -14.10
N ASN A 561 33.31 -22.36 -15.20
CA ASN A 561 34.11 -21.98 -16.37
C ASN A 561 34.38 -20.48 -16.31
N GLU A 562 35.63 -20.11 -16.02
CA GLU A 562 36.07 -18.73 -15.83
C GLU A 562 35.87 -17.88 -17.09
N ASN A 563 35.86 -18.47 -18.30
CA ASN A 563 35.56 -17.73 -19.53
C ASN A 563 34.15 -17.13 -19.57
N ASN A 564 33.23 -17.66 -18.76
CA ASN A 564 31.86 -17.20 -18.76
C ASN A 564 31.60 -16.08 -17.74
N GLY A 565 32.62 -15.68 -16.97
CA GLY A 565 32.50 -14.64 -15.94
C GLY A 565 31.42 -14.99 -14.91
N ILE A 566 30.44 -14.11 -14.75
CA ILE A 566 29.26 -14.34 -13.88
C ILE A 566 28.12 -15.08 -14.59
N ASN A 567 28.38 -15.72 -15.74
CA ASN A 567 27.38 -16.30 -16.65
C ASN A 567 26.34 -15.29 -17.16
N ARG A 568 26.71 -14.02 -17.31
CA ARG A 568 25.84 -12.95 -17.86
C ARG A 568 26.56 -11.98 -18.78
N GLY A 569 27.83 -12.22 -19.08
CA GLY A 569 28.67 -11.33 -19.88
C GLY A 569 29.68 -12.10 -20.74
N ALA A 570 30.63 -11.35 -21.30
CA ALA A 570 31.65 -11.88 -22.21
C ALA A 570 33.07 -11.81 -21.62
N ALA A 571 33.24 -11.27 -20.40
CA ALA A 571 34.54 -11.16 -19.75
C ALA A 571 34.76 -12.32 -18.79
N TRP A 572 36.00 -12.77 -18.71
CA TRP A 572 36.39 -13.84 -17.80
C TRP A 572 36.67 -13.31 -16.39
N ILE A 573 36.51 -14.17 -15.38
CA ILE A 573 36.83 -13.89 -13.97
C ILE A 573 37.71 -15.04 -13.47
N ASP A 574 38.87 -14.73 -12.87
CA ASP A 574 39.73 -15.71 -12.20
C ASP A 574 39.16 -16.01 -10.81
N TRP A 575 38.29 -17.02 -10.74
CA TRP A 575 37.57 -17.38 -9.53
C TRP A 575 38.49 -18.00 -8.46
N ASN A 576 39.62 -18.60 -8.87
CA ASN A 576 40.57 -19.23 -7.95
C ASN A 576 41.85 -18.41 -7.68
N ASN A 577 41.99 -17.23 -8.31
CA ASN A 577 43.12 -16.30 -8.20
C ASN A 577 44.49 -16.94 -8.54
N ASN A 578 44.54 -17.89 -9.48
CA ASN A 578 45.80 -18.52 -9.88
C ASN A 578 46.54 -17.77 -11.00
N GLY A 579 45.94 -16.73 -11.55
CA GLY A 579 46.48 -15.90 -12.62
C GLY A 579 46.22 -16.42 -14.04
N TYR A 580 45.42 -17.47 -14.21
CA TYR A 580 45.09 -18.10 -15.50
C TYR A 580 43.59 -18.36 -15.62
N VAL A 581 43.07 -18.27 -16.85
CA VAL A 581 41.69 -18.66 -17.14
C VAL A 581 41.57 -20.18 -17.23
N ASN A 582 40.63 -20.76 -16.50
CA ASN A 582 40.36 -22.18 -16.40
C ASN A 582 38.90 -22.49 -16.75
N THR A 583 38.67 -23.61 -17.45
CA THR A 583 37.32 -24.02 -17.86
C THR A 583 36.60 -24.89 -16.84
N ASN A 584 37.24 -25.22 -15.72
CA ASN A 584 36.71 -26.08 -14.67
C ASN A 584 37.38 -25.76 -13.34
N VAL A 585 36.71 -24.94 -12.53
CA VAL A 585 37.19 -24.46 -11.25
C VAL A 585 36.17 -24.78 -10.16
N ARG A 586 36.67 -25.34 -9.06
CA ARG A 586 35.88 -25.50 -7.85
C ARG A 586 36.05 -24.25 -6.99
N ALA A 587 35.05 -23.39 -6.93
CA ALA A 587 35.09 -22.13 -6.20
C ALA A 587 33.72 -21.79 -5.60
N ASP A 588 33.71 -21.40 -4.33
CA ASP A 588 32.57 -20.75 -3.68
C ASP A 588 32.48 -19.31 -4.23
N VAL A 589 31.56 -19.09 -5.17
CA VAL A 589 31.46 -17.82 -5.89
C VAL A 589 30.55 -16.82 -5.20
N ASN A 590 29.56 -17.29 -4.42
CA ASN A 590 28.65 -16.43 -3.64
C ASN A 590 29.17 -16.13 -2.22
N GLY A 591 30.23 -16.81 -1.76
CA GLY A 591 30.92 -16.57 -0.50
C GLY A 591 30.17 -17.04 0.73
N ASP A 592 29.30 -18.05 0.61
CA ASP A 592 28.49 -18.57 1.73
C ASP A 592 29.21 -19.64 2.58
N GLY A 593 30.43 -20.00 2.20
CA GLY A 593 31.27 -21.00 2.87
C GLY A 593 31.07 -22.42 2.34
N TYR A 594 30.19 -22.61 1.35
CA TYR A 594 29.90 -23.89 0.72
C TYR A 594 30.17 -23.82 -0.79
N VAL A 595 30.30 -24.99 -1.41
CA VAL A 595 30.42 -25.11 -2.86
C VAL A 595 29.22 -25.90 -3.33
N SER A 596 28.27 -25.22 -3.97
CA SER A 596 27.07 -25.79 -4.56
C SER A 596 27.41 -26.65 -5.77
N THR A 597 27.06 -27.94 -5.74
CA THR A 597 27.38 -28.86 -6.84
C THR A 597 26.16 -29.63 -7.33
N GLY A 598 26.15 -30.01 -8.61
CA GLY A 598 25.14 -30.89 -9.18
C GLY A 598 23.75 -30.25 -9.17
N THR A 599 22.78 -30.85 -8.47
CA THR A 599 21.39 -30.37 -8.47
C THR A 599 21.20 -29.02 -7.76
N TYR A 600 22.11 -28.68 -6.83
CA TYR A 600 22.13 -27.39 -6.14
C TYR A 600 23.10 -26.47 -6.87
N SER A 601 22.58 -25.41 -7.48
CA SER A 601 23.34 -24.49 -8.33
C SER A 601 22.78 -23.10 -8.21
N LEU A 602 23.60 -22.09 -8.46
CA LEU A 602 23.17 -20.70 -8.40
C LEU A 602 22.45 -20.39 -9.71
N ASN A 603 21.19 -19.97 -9.61
CA ASN A 603 20.35 -19.63 -10.76
C ASN A 603 19.91 -18.17 -10.67
N ASP A 604 19.82 -17.52 -11.82
CA ASP A 604 19.11 -16.25 -11.93
C ASP A 604 17.59 -16.46 -11.80
N TYR A 605 16.85 -15.37 -11.63
CA TYR A 605 15.40 -15.35 -11.60
C TYR A 605 14.89 -14.15 -12.41
N ASN A 606 13.79 -14.34 -13.13
CA ASN A 606 13.13 -13.22 -13.80
C ASN A 606 12.19 -12.55 -12.81
N ASP A 607 12.72 -11.63 -12.02
CA ASP A 607 11.97 -10.88 -11.02
C ASP A 607 10.78 -10.17 -11.66
N TRP A 608 11.01 -9.41 -12.74
CA TRP A 608 9.98 -8.61 -13.39
C TRP A 608 8.81 -9.43 -13.92
N ALA A 609 9.05 -10.66 -14.35
CA ALA A 609 7.98 -11.56 -14.79
C ALA A 609 7.20 -12.20 -13.63
N ASN A 610 7.68 -12.08 -12.39
CA ASN A 610 7.14 -12.76 -11.22
C ASN A 610 6.79 -11.81 -10.06
N ILE A 611 6.87 -10.49 -10.24
CA ILE A 611 6.42 -9.56 -9.21
C ILE A 611 4.91 -9.70 -8.97
N ARG A 612 4.53 -9.60 -7.70
CA ARG A 612 3.14 -9.63 -7.26
C ARG A 612 2.60 -8.21 -7.04
N ALA A 613 2.02 -7.62 -8.07
CA ALA A 613 1.48 -6.25 -8.01
C ALA A 613 0.35 -6.11 -6.97
N THR A 614 -0.48 -7.14 -6.81
CA THR A 614 -1.66 -7.13 -5.93
C THR A 614 -1.39 -7.75 -4.55
N PHE A 615 -1.96 -7.17 -3.51
CA PHE A 615 -1.95 -7.70 -2.14
C PHE A 615 -3.33 -7.48 -1.50
N GLY A 616 -3.62 -8.13 -0.37
CA GLY A 616 -4.93 -8.04 0.32
C GLY A 616 -6.09 -8.77 -0.38
N TYR A 617 -6.03 -8.99 -1.70
CA TYR A 617 -6.97 -9.82 -2.45
C TYR A 617 -6.51 -11.29 -2.47
N VAL A 618 -7.38 -12.20 -2.05
CA VAL A 618 -7.09 -13.64 -2.00
C VAL A 618 -7.91 -14.38 -3.04
N ASN A 619 -7.22 -15.04 -3.99
CA ASN A 619 -7.84 -16.16 -4.69
C ASN A 619 -7.86 -17.40 -3.77
N PRO A 620 -9.04 -17.92 -3.44
CA PRO A 620 -9.22 -19.12 -2.63
C PRO A 620 -8.67 -20.39 -3.28
N ASN A 621 -8.61 -20.40 -4.62
CA ASN A 621 -8.14 -21.50 -5.44
C ASN A 621 -6.70 -21.28 -5.92
N ASP A 622 -5.93 -20.38 -5.30
CA ASP A 622 -4.51 -20.25 -5.64
C ASP A 622 -3.77 -21.35 -4.88
N PRO A 623 -3.30 -22.41 -5.56
CA PRO A 623 -2.54 -23.46 -4.92
C PRO A 623 -1.16 -22.96 -4.48
N ASN A 624 -0.71 -21.79 -4.95
CA ASN A 624 0.50 -21.13 -4.47
C ASN A 624 0.19 -20.45 -3.14
N THR A 625 0.20 -21.23 -2.07
CA THR A 625 0.65 -20.68 -0.80
C THR A 625 2.06 -20.16 -1.03
N ASP A 626 2.27 -18.85 -0.94
CA ASP A 626 3.61 -18.27 -0.96
C ASP A 626 4.47 -19.09 -0.02
N VAL A 627 5.55 -19.70 -0.48
CA VAL A 627 6.42 -20.45 0.41
C VAL A 627 7.50 -19.50 0.93
N ASN A 628 7.77 -19.52 2.22
CA ASN A 628 8.99 -18.94 2.74
C ASN A 628 10.20 -19.66 2.11
N GLY A 629 11.41 -19.11 2.26
CA GLY A 629 12.64 -19.75 1.75
C GLY A 629 12.90 -21.18 2.26
N ALA A 630 12.07 -21.71 3.16
CA ALA A 630 12.07 -23.09 3.64
C ALA A 630 10.90 -23.94 3.11
N GLY A 631 10.13 -23.47 2.13
CA GLY A 631 8.99 -24.21 1.57
C GLY A 631 7.69 -24.11 2.39
N VAL A 632 7.61 -23.19 3.38
CA VAL A 632 6.44 -23.08 4.27
C VAL A 632 5.47 -22.03 3.76
N ALA A 633 4.21 -22.43 3.57
CA ALA A 633 3.10 -21.53 3.26
C ALA A 633 3.08 -20.28 4.18
N LEU A 634 3.17 -19.08 3.60
CA LEU A 634 2.98 -17.82 4.28
C LEU A 634 1.50 -17.70 4.69
N PRO A 635 1.21 -17.08 5.85
CA PRO A 635 -0.15 -16.72 6.19
C PRO A 635 -0.72 -15.77 5.15
N ARG A 636 -2.02 -15.85 4.85
CA ARG A 636 -2.66 -14.90 3.92
C ARG A 636 -2.72 -13.52 4.59
N LEU A 637 -2.32 -12.47 3.87
CA LEU A 637 -2.44 -11.09 4.36
C LEU A 637 -3.92 -10.67 4.34
N ASP A 638 -4.44 -10.29 5.49
CA ASP A 638 -5.72 -9.61 5.64
C ASP A 638 -5.42 -8.27 6.30
N VAL A 639 -5.28 -7.22 5.50
CA VAL A 639 -4.83 -5.89 5.94
C VAL A 639 -5.74 -5.24 7.00
N ALA A 640 -6.91 -5.82 7.28
CA ALA A 640 -7.85 -5.32 8.28
C ALA A 640 -7.95 -6.25 9.52
N ALA A 641 -7.82 -7.57 9.36
CA ALA A 641 -7.76 -8.51 10.49
C ALA A 641 -6.35 -8.65 11.07
N ASN A 642 -5.37 -8.84 10.19
CA ASN A 642 -3.98 -9.15 10.47
C ASN A 642 -3.07 -8.56 9.39
N ASP A 643 -2.73 -7.30 9.58
CA ASP A 643 -1.86 -6.50 8.73
C ASP A 643 -0.39 -6.80 9.03
N THR A 644 -0.05 -8.09 9.07
CA THR A 644 1.35 -8.53 9.20
C THR A 644 1.63 -9.74 8.34
N GLN A 645 2.87 -9.81 7.83
CA GLN A 645 3.47 -10.97 7.19
C GLN A 645 4.85 -11.28 7.80
N PRO A 646 5.38 -12.50 7.58
CA PRO A 646 6.76 -12.79 7.91
C PRO A 646 7.70 -11.79 7.23
N ALA A 647 8.53 -11.14 8.02
CA ALA A 647 9.59 -10.27 7.53
C ALA A 647 10.80 -11.08 7.09
N ILE A 648 11.56 -10.55 6.13
CA ILE A 648 12.84 -11.13 5.73
C ILE A 648 13.95 -10.66 6.68
N THR A 649 14.88 -11.56 7.01
CA THR A 649 16.05 -11.20 7.80
C THR A 649 17.05 -10.50 6.91
N GLU A 650 17.22 -9.20 7.13
CA GLU A 650 18.31 -8.43 6.54
C GLU A 650 19.56 -8.52 7.42
N THR A 651 20.76 -8.58 6.83
CA THR A 651 22.02 -8.50 7.58
C THR A 651 22.68 -7.14 7.40
N ASN A 652 23.57 -6.77 8.33
CA ASN A 652 24.31 -5.51 8.18
C ASN A 652 25.13 -5.56 6.89
N HIS A 653 24.95 -4.58 6.00
CA HIS A 653 25.88 -4.32 4.92
C HIS A 653 27.14 -3.68 5.51
N GLU A 654 28.04 -4.49 6.08
CA GLU A 654 29.38 -4.05 6.52
C GLU A 654 30.42 -4.15 5.40
#